data_AF-W7LP72-F1
#
_entry.id   AF-W7LP72-F1
#
_cell.length_a   1.000
_cell.length_b   1.000
_cell.length_c   1.000
_cell.angle_alpha   90.00
_cell.angle_beta   90.00
_cell.angle_gamma   90.00
#
_symmetry.space_group_name_H-M   'P 1'
#
loop_
_entity.id
_entity.type
_entity.pdbx_description
1 polymer ?
#
loop_
_entity_poly.entity_id
_entity_poly.type
_entity_poly.pdbx_seq_one_letter_code
_entity_poly.pdbx_strand_id
1 'polypeptide(L)'
;MLATAADTAGRLSDRVKELDLEKSRVEETLGVVEQVAELKACVNGVVGSMGAPQDWEAAAGYISRASKVPEEITKGSFAVGIVPSVEVPDPPWVTLEEAKESLCGLFLREFEKAAEESDGTKVTRFFKLFPLIGRAEVGLDVYGRYVCQGVAGTARATLKDAMNGQRREGFFYANALTKLFEHIAQIVEGHGGLVERHYGSGKMVRVIERLQMEADVQGGIIVDTWSDERGIDRTLTDVRSYPFSFLVQSFLPQPPRGGTPRVNSPAIGVGNNHRESEDEGVNMREVDGLLSEIAVMLGRWSLYTRFLAGKCKNSDTPDEAPLVIPDVLVKSNLYRKVSTKLTSPYNVMTTFFFRRSVEKAFQLDEYPTGLSLSLSRQIEGNAPYIILAVDDVMYIVNAVIQKSISTSQRDVIASVVPTVGRVLGSDFVGMIQRKMRDESYPRPVVQGGFPPEDKIIQFIVLINSLDMANEYLTRIITGRIGQSSHLPNGDAQNGPLKDSFPFERDVIFVANALHTLQTSFIGKTTELLNEGIQVLFNQVVKLRLRPVLTDTFRDADYTLSEDDIADIAQQNDEDEDELMEQVPRLFEHGWDQLMKPIARLMTPGTYTILLDTTARYLSKIWEKKIMGYAGRTNALGAIRLERDFIALVDIVSRGDYAVREVFAKVLQILMVANMEDDEWDEVMAQDGEDDAIEWVLTEEERRRARSLVRG
;
A
#
# COMPACT_ATOMS: atom_id res chain seq x y z
N MET A 1 51.59 0.07 -74.97
CA MET A 1 51.93 1.34 -74.29
C MET A 1 51.40 1.45 -72.85
N LEU A 2 50.45 0.63 -72.38
CA LEU A 2 49.94 0.69 -71.00
C LEU A 2 50.82 -0.02 -69.96
N ALA A 3 51.57 -1.07 -70.33
CA ALA A 3 52.42 -1.84 -69.41
C ALA A 3 53.64 -1.05 -68.90
N THR A 4 54.26 -0.22 -69.75
CA THR A 4 55.44 0.59 -69.39
C THR A 4 55.11 1.73 -68.45
N ALA A 5 53.91 2.32 -68.56
CA ALA A 5 53.44 3.35 -67.65
C ALA A 5 53.08 2.76 -66.27
N ALA A 6 52.51 1.55 -66.23
CA ALA A 6 52.19 0.84 -64.99
C ALA A 6 53.45 0.45 -64.18
N ASP A 7 54.52 -0.04 -64.83
CA ASP A 7 55.79 -0.36 -64.16
C ASP A 7 56.48 0.88 -63.58
N THR A 8 56.46 2.01 -64.31
CA THR A 8 57.01 3.27 -63.81
C THR A 8 56.18 3.87 -62.68
N ALA A 9 54.85 3.73 -62.73
CA ALA A 9 53.95 4.15 -61.66
C ALA A 9 54.11 3.26 -60.41
N GLY A 10 54.32 1.95 -60.58
CA GLY A 10 54.64 1.02 -59.50
C GLY A 10 55.94 1.37 -58.79
N ARG A 11 57.04 1.56 -59.55
CA ARG A 11 58.34 1.98 -58.99
C ARG A 11 58.30 3.33 -58.30
N LEU A 12 57.54 4.28 -58.83
CA LEU A 12 57.35 5.59 -58.19
C LEU A 12 56.54 5.45 -56.90
N SER A 13 55.46 4.65 -56.92
CA SER A 13 54.65 4.38 -55.73
C SER A 13 55.45 3.68 -54.64
N ASP A 14 56.32 2.73 -54.98
CA ASP A 14 57.18 2.03 -54.02
C ASP A 14 58.26 2.95 -53.43
N ARG A 15 58.88 3.83 -54.23
CA ARG A 15 59.80 4.86 -53.71
C ARG A 15 59.10 5.89 -52.84
N VAL A 16 57.88 6.27 -53.17
CA VAL A 16 57.07 7.17 -52.33
C VAL A 16 56.74 6.48 -51.01
N LYS A 17 56.38 5.19 -51.02
CA LYS A 17 56.17 4.41 -49.79
C LYS A 17 57.45 4.26 -48.97
N GLU A 18 58.61 4.04 -49.59
CA GLU A 18 59.90 3.99 -48.90
C GLU A 18 60.23 5.33 -48.24
N LEU A 19 60.04 6.45 -48.96
CA LEU A 19 60.25 7.79 -48.42
C LEU A 19 59.24 8.13 -47.31
N ASP A 20 57.97 7.76 -47.46
CA ASP A 20 56.94 7.96 -46.44
C ASP A 20 57.26 7.15 -45.17
N LEU A 21 57.81 5.94 -45.34
CA LEU A 21 58.24 5.09 -44.24
C LEU A 21 59.51 5.62 -43.55
N GLU A 22 60.47 6.14 -44.29
CA GLU A 22 61.63 6.85 -43.74
C GLU A 22 61.18 8.11 -42.97
N LYS A 23 60.28 8.90 -43.55
CA LYS A 23 59.71 10.08 -42.93
C LYS A 23 58.96 9.73 -41.63
N SER A 24 58.11 8.70 -41.66
CA SER A 24 57.39 8.18 -40.48
C SER A 24 58.37 7.80 -39.37
N ARG A 25 59.44 7.07 -39.70
CA ARG A 25 60.46 6.67 -38.71
C ARG A 25 61.23 7.85 -38.13
N VAL A 26 61.52 8.87 -38.94
CA VAL A 26 62.17 10.10 -38.48
C VAL A 26 61.23 10.89 -37.56
N GLU A 27 59.95 11.00 -37.90
CA GLU A 27 58.93 11.65 -37.07
C GLU A 27 58.74 10.91 -35.73
N GLU A 28 58.68 9.58 -35.75
CA GLU A 28 58.64 8.75 -34.53
C GLU A 28 59.89 8.95 -33.66
N THR A 29 61.08 8.96 -34.27
CA THR A 29 62.34 9.18 -33.54
C THR A 29 62.42 10.58 -32.96
N LEU A 30 61.97 11.60 -33.69
CA LEU A 30 61.87 12.98 -33.20
C LEU A 30 60.94 13.05 -31.98
N GLY A 31 59.78 12.38 -32.03
CA GLY A 31 58.86 12.28 -30.91
C GLY A 31 59.50 11.67 -29.66
N VAL A 32 60.32 10.62 -29.80
CA VAL A 32 61.08 10.04 -28.68
C VAL A 32 62.10 11.03 -28.10
N VAL A 33 62.83 11.76 -28.95
CA VAL A 33 63.80 12.76 -28.50
C VAL A 33 63.13 13.92 -27.75
N GLU A 34 62.01 14.41 -28.25
CA GLU A 34 61.21 15.44 -27.59
C GLU A 34 60.71 14.97 -26.22
N GLN A 35 60.23 13.73 -26.12
CA GLN A 35 59.79 13.15 -24.85
C GLN A 35 60.93 12.94 -23.86
N VAL A 36 62.15 12.59 -24.32
CA VAL A 36 63.34 12.50 -23.46
C VAL A 36 63.84 13.88 -23.03
N ALA A 37 63.76 14.90 -23.90
CA ALA A 37 64.08 16.28 -23.54
C ALA A 37 63.11 16.82 -22.47
N GLU A 38 61.82 16.56 -22.62
CA GLU A 38 60.78 16.87 -21.63
C GLU A 38 61.02 16.12 -20.32
N LEU A 39 61.37 14.82 -20.38
CA LEU A 39 61.72 14.04 -19.20
C LEU A 39 62.92 14.64 -18.46
N LYS A 40 63.95 15.08 -19.19
CA LYS A 40 65.12 15.75 -18.61
C LYS A 40 64.76 17.07 -17.94
N ALA A 41 63.92 17.88 -18.57
CA ALA A 41 63.42 19.12 -17.99
C ALA A 41 62.61 18.85 -16.71
N CYS A 42 61.78 17.80 -16.70
CA CYS A 42 61.00 17.42 -15.53
C CYS A 42 61.89 16.92 -14.39
N VAL A 43 62.85 16.02 -14.63
CA VAL A 43 63.76 15.50 -13.59
C VAL A 43 64.55 16.63 -12.93
N ASN A 44 65.15 17.52 -13.73
CA ASN A 44 65.87 18.67 -13.19
C ASN A 44 64.94 19.65 -12.47
N GLY A 45 63.72 19.85 -12.99
CA GLY A 45 62.69 20.67 -12.35
C GLY A 45 62.26 20.14 -10.98
N VAL A 46 62.08 18.82 -10.84
CA VAL A 46 61.74 18.17 -9.56
C VAL A 46 62.83 18.41 -8.53
N VAL A 47 64.09 18.08 -8.85
CA VAL A 47 65.20 18.23 -7.92
C VAL A 47 65.45 19.71 -7.57
N GLY A 48 65.35 20.60 -8.56
CA GLY A 48 65.49 22.04 -8.35
C GLY A 48 64.40 22.63 -7.44
N SER A 49 63.13 22.23 -7.64
CA SER A 49 62.01 22.68 -6.82
C SER A 49 62.02 22.10 -5.40
N MET A 50 62.50 20.87 -5.23
CA MET A 50 62.64 20.21 -3.92
C MET A 50 63.85 20.70 -3.11
N GLY A 51 64.82 21.36 -3.75
CA GLY A 51 66.02 21.90 -3.13
C GLY A 51 65.76 23.16 -2.29
N ALA A 52 66.59 24.20 -2.49
CA ALA A 52 66.51 25.45 -1.74
C ALA A 52 65.15 26.18 -1.73
N PRO A 53 64.36 26.25 -2.84
CA PRO A 53 63.11 26.99 -2.86
C PRO A 53 61.95 26.28 -2.15
N GLN A 54 62.03 24.96 -1.92
CA GLN A 54 60.98 24.16 -1.26
C GLN A 54 59.58 24.36 -1.86
N ASP A 55 59.52 24.53 -3.19
CA ASP A 55 58.26 24.71 -3.92
C ASP A 55 57.68 23.35 -4.29
N TRP A 56 56.90 22.79 -3.37
CA TRP A 56 56.35 21.45 -3.51
C TRP A 56 55.26 21.33 -4.59
N GLU A 57 54.60 22.44 -4.93
CA GLU A 57 53.56 22.44 -5.98
C GLU A 57 54.21 22.36 -7.36
N ALA A 58 55.27 23.15 -7.58
CA ALA A 58 56.07 23.06 -8.78
C ALA A 58 56.68 21.66 -8.95
N ALA A 59 57.24 21.09 -7.87
CA ALA A 59 57.79 19.74 -7.88
C ALA A 59 56.73 18.68 -8.26
N ALA A 60 55.53 18.73 -7.66
CA ALA A 60 54.44 17.83 -7.99
C ALA A 60 53.95 18.01 -9.45
N GLY A 61 53.95 19.25 -9.95
CA GLY A 61 53.65 19.57 -11.35
C GLY A 61 54.63 18.94 -12.34
N TYR A 62 55.94 19.00 -12.05
CA TYR A 62 56.96 18.35 -12.87
C TYR A 62 56.84 16.81 -12.83
N ILE A 63 56.52 16.22 -11.68
CA ILE A 63 56.25 14.77 -11.59
C ILE A 63 55.02 14.38 -12.42
N SER A 64 53.96 15.19 -12.37
CA SER A 64 52.75 14.95 -13.18
C SER A 64 53.04 15.00 -14.68
N ARG A 65 53.86 15.95 -15.14
CA ARG A 65 54.32 16.01 -16.53
C ARG A 65 55.17 14.79 -16.89
N ALA A 66 56.12 14.42 -16.04
CA ALA A 66 56.95 13.23 -16.25
C ALA A 66 56.11 11.94 -16.33
N SER A 67 55.01 11.84 -15.58
CA SER A 67 54.12 10.66 -15.61
C SER A 67 53.39 10.44 -16.94
N LYS A 68 53.33 11.46 -17.81
CA LYS A 68 52.75 11.37 -19.16
C LYS A 68 53.73 10.80 -20.19
N VAL A 69 55.02 10.71 -19.85
CA VAL A 69 56.04 10.12 -20.73
C VAL A 69 55.92 8.58 -20.66
N PRO A 70 55.86 7.87 -21.80
CA PRO A 70 55.76 6.40 -21.81
C PRO A 70 56.87 5.71 -21.03
N GLU A 71 56.52 4.64 -20.32
CA GLU A 71 57.45 3.93 -19.44
C GLU A 71 58.66 3.36 -20.21
N GLU A 72 58.43 2.90 -21.45
CA GLU A 72 59.45 2.40 -22.39
C GLU A 72 60.55 3.44 -22.66
N ILE A 73 60.19 4.72 -22.62
CA ILE A 73 61.12 5.84 -22.86
C ILE A 73 61.79 6.25 -21.56
N THR A 74 61.04 6.29 -20.44
CA THR A 74 61.62 6.62 -19.12
C THR A 74 62.69 5.63 -18.66
N LYS A 75 62.52 4.35 -18.99
CA LYS A 75 63.47 3.26 -18.69
C LYS A 75 64.35 2.89 -19.89
N GLY A 76 64.20 3.60 -21.02
CA GLY A 76 64.93 3.35 -22.24
C GLY A 76 66.42 3.67 -22.10
N SER A 77 67.27 2.95 -22.84
CA SER A 77 68.72 3.12 -22.83
C SER A 77 69.16 4.55 -23.23
N PHE A 78 68.40 5.20 -24.11
CA PHE A 78 68.66 6.58 -24.52
C PHE A 78 68.42 7.59 -23.38
N ALA A 79 67.34 7.43 -22.61
CA ALA A 79 67.08 8.29 -21.45
C ALA A 79 68.11 8.12 -20.33
N VAL A 80 68.56 6.88 -20.09
CA VAL A 80 69.62 6.56 -19.11
C VAL A 80 70.92 7.31 -19.41
N GLY A 81 71.27 7.47 -20.69
CA GLY A 81 72.50 8.14 -21.09
C GLY A 81 72.42 9.68 -21.11
N ILE A 82 71.25 10.24 -21.45
CA ILE A 82 71.10 11.68 -21.75
C ILE A 82 70.50 12.50 -20.61
N VAL A 83 69.62 11.89 -19.81
CA VAL A 83 68.87 12.61 -18.77
C VAL A 83 69.71 12.88 -17.52
N PRO A 84 70.47 11.90 -16.96
CA PRO A 84 71.32 12.17 -15.80
C PRO A 84 72.30 13.31 -16.03
N SER A 85 72.63 14.03 -14.95
CA SER A 85 73.51 15.19 -14.95
C SER A 85 74.49 15.11 -13.77
N VAL A 86 75.44 16.05 -13.71
CA VAL A 86 76.40 16.11 -12.59
C VAL A 86 75.68 16.34 -11.25
N GLU A 87 74.55 17.03 -11.27
CA GLU A 87 73.73 17.34 -10.09
C GLU A 87 72.72 16.23 -9.77
N VAL A 88 72.33 15.42 -10.76
CA VAL A 88 71.37 14.31 -10.64
C VAL A 88 71.97 13.07 -11.32
N PRO A 89 72.83 12.31 -10.60
CA PRO A 89 73.60 11.21 -11.20
C PRO A 89 72.77 9.95 -11.43
N ASP A 90 71.68 9.78 -10.67
CA ASP A 90 70.85 8.59 -10.74
C ASP A 90 69.97 8.56 -12.00
N PRO A 91 69.58 7.36 -12.45
CA PRO A 91 68.71 7.26 -13.60
C PRO A 91 67.34 7.92 -13.37
N PRO A 92 66.64 8.34 -14.44
CA PRO A 92 65.42 9.15 -14.34
C PRO A 92 64.31 8.51 -13.50
N TRP A 93 64.10 7.20 -13.66
CA TRP A 93 63.04 6.49 -12.92
C TRP A 93 63.34 6.36 -11.43
N VAL A 94 64.63 6.24 -11.05
CA VAL A 94 65.04 6.18 -9.64
C VAL A 94 64.79 7.54 -8.99
N THR A 95 65.30 8.60 -9.62
CA THR A 95 65.14 9.97 -9.13
C THR A 95 63.67 10.36 -9.00
N LEU A 96 62.83 10.03 -10.00
CA LEU A 96 61.41 10.33 -9.96
C LEU A 96 60.66 9.54 -8.88
N GLU A 97 61.04 8.29 -8.62
CA GLU A 97 60.38 7.48 -7.61
C GLU A 97 60.78 7.90 -6.18
N GLU A 98 62.06 8.19 -5.95
CA GLU A 98 62.54 8.75 -4.68
C GLU A 98 61.89 10.11 -4.38
N ALA A 99 61.76 10.97 -5.40
CA ALA A 99 61.07 12.24 -5.27
C ALA A 99 59.58 12.06 -4.92
N LYS A 100 58.89 11.11 -5.56
CA LYS A 100 57.49 10.78 -5.23
C LYS A 100 57.36 10.28 -3.79
N GLU A 101 58.24 9.40 -3.33
CA GLU A 101 58.20 8.89 -1.95
C GLU A 101 58.46 9.99 -0.92
N SER A 102 59.48 10.82 -1.15
CA SER A 102 59.80 11.95 -0.27
C SER A 102 58.67 12.97 -0.21
N LEU A 103 58.11 13.36 -1.36
CA LEU A 103 56.97 14.28 -1.43
C LEU A 103 55.71 13.68 -0.80
N CYS A 104 55.45 12.39 -1.00
CA CYS A 104 54.33 11.70 -0.38
C CYS A 104 54.44 11.75 1.16
N GLY A 105 55.61 11.44 1.72
CA GLY A 105 55.86 11.52 3.16
C GLY A 105 55.71 12.94 3.71
N LEU A 106 56.16 13.95 2.95
CA LEU A 106 55.99 15.37 3.31
C LEU A 106 54.51 15.78 3.29
N PHE A 107 53.79 15.47 2.20
CA PHE A 107 52.38 15.81 2.05
C PHE A 107 51.52 15.16 3.13
N LEU A 108 51.82 13.92 3.51
CA LEU A 108 51.16 13.25 4.64
C LEU A 108 51.33 14.03 5.94
N ARG A 109 52.56 14.40 6.28
CA ARG A 109 52.87 15.11 7.53
C ARG A 109 52.22 16.49 7.59
N GLU A 110 52.34 17.27 6.52
CA GLU A 110 51.75 18.62 6.46
C GLU A 110 50.22 18.58 6.38
N PHE A 111 49.66 17.55 5.75
CA PHE A 111 48.21 17.32 5.75
C PHE A 111 47.70 16.98 7.15
N GLU A 112 48.35 16.05 7.86
CA GLU A 112 47.95 15.65 9.23
C GLU A 112 48.08 16.84 10.19
N LYS A 113 49.15 17.63 10.09
CA LYS A 113 49.30 18.87 10.86
C LYS A 113 48.19 19.89 10.58
N ALA A 114 47.86 20.10 9.29
CA ALA A 114 46.78 21.01 8.92
C ALA A 114 45.41 20.53 9.41
N ALA A 115 45.18 19.22 9.43
CA ALA A 115 43.98 18.60 9.98
C ALA A 115 43.87 18.84 11.51
N GLU A 116 44.96 18.67 12.26
CA GLU A 116 45.02 18.96 13.70
C GLU A 116 44.76 20.45 14.02
N GLU A 117 45.30 21.36 13.20
CA GLU A 117 45.09 22.81 13.32
C GLU A 117 43.69 23.27 12.85
N SER A 118 42.85 22.35 12.32
CA SER A 118 41.55 22.66 11.71
C SER A 118 41.62 23.66 10.53
N ASP A 119 42.75 23.68 9.80
CA ASP A 119 42.97 24.56 8.66
C ASP A 119 42.51 23.89 7.35
N GLY A 120 41.22 24.07 7.03
CA GLY A 120 40.61 23.52 5.81
C GLY A 120 41.26 23.97 4.50
N THR A 121 41.95 25.13 4.49
CA THR A 121 42.61 25.65 3.28
C THR A 121 43.88 24.88 2.97
N LYS A 122 44.72 24.64 3.98
CA LYS A 122 45.94 23.82 3.84
C LYS A 122 45.62 22.36 3.59
N VAL A 123 44.60 21.80 4.26
CA VAL A 123 44.10 20.43 3.99
C VAL A 123 43.75 20.29 2.51
N THR A 124 42.97 21.22 1.97
CA THR A 124 42.58 21.22 0.54
C THR A 124 43.78 21.40 -0.39
N ARG A 125 44.75 22.23 0.01
CA ARG A 125 45.99 22.47 -0.75
C ARG A 125 46.77 21.18 -0.94
N PHE A 126 47.16 20.51 0.14
CA PHE A 126 47.94 19.27 0.08
C PHE A 126 47.14 18.10 -0.51
N PHE A 127 45.82 18.06 -0.28
CA PHE A 127 44.95 17.04 -0.89
C PHE A 127 45.04 17.04 -2.42
N LYS A 128 45.16 18.20 -3.07
CA LYS A 128 45.25 18.29 -4.54
C LYS A 128 46.59 17.81 -5.11
N LEU A 129 47.63 17.65 -4.28
CA LEU A 129 48.99 17.33 -4.74
C LEU A 129 49.24 15.82 -4.84
N PHE A 130 48.59 15.00 -4.01
CA PHE A 130 48.70 13.53 -4.09
C PHE A 130 48.42 12.92 -5.47
N PRO A 131 47.38 13.31 -6.24
CA PRO A 131 47.14 12.75 -7.56
C PRO A 131 48.23 13.17 -8.57
N LEU A 132 48.82 14.36 -8.42
CA LEU A 132 49.89 14.85 -9.30
C LEU A 132 51.16 14.00 -9.21
N ILE A 133 51.43 13.41 -8.04
CA ILE A 133 52.57 12.50 -7.83
C ILE A 133 52.24 11.02 -8.05
N GLY A 134 51.04 10.71 -8.56
CA GLY A 134 50.59 9.32 -8.77
C GLY A 134 50.29 8.55 -7.48
N ARG A 135 50.07 9.24 -6.35
CA ARG A 135 49.72 8.66 -5.05
C ARG A 135 48.27 8.99 -4.65
N ALA A 136 47.37 8.97 -5.63
CA ALA A 136 45.96 9.29 -5.45
C ALA A 136 45.28 8.42 -4.36
N GLU A 137 45.59 7.14 -4.29
CA GLU A 137 44.96 6.24 -3.30
C GLU A 137 45.35 6.57 -1.85
N VAL A 138 46.60 7.00 -1.63
CA VAL A 138 47.06 7.46 -0.32
C VAL A 138 46.36 8.76 0.08
N GLY A 139 46.23 9.70 -0.87
CA GLY A 139 45.51 10.96 -0.64
C GLY A 139 44.04 10.75 -0.27
N LEU A 140 43.33 9.85 -0.99
CA LEU A 140 41.94 9.50 -0.68
C LEU A 140 41.80 8.83 0.70
N ASP A 141 42.77 7.99 1.09
CA ASP A 141 42.74 7.32 2.38
C ASP A 141 42.87 8.30 3.55
N VAL A 142 43.86 9.20 3.48
CA VAL A 142 44.12 10.19 4.54
C VAL A 142 42.99 11.22 4.60
N TYR A 143 42.47 11.63 3.45
CA TYR A 143 41.30 12.49 3.38
C TYR A 143 40.05 11.83 3.95
N GLY A 144 39.84 10.54 3.64
CA GLY A 144 38.79 9.73 4.24
C GLY A 144 38.90 9.72 5.77
N ARG A 145 40.11 9.51 6.33
CA ARG A 145 40.37 9.58 7.77
C ARG A 145 40.02 10.95 8.37
N TYR A 146 40.47 12.03 7.74
CA TYR A 146 40.19 13.40 8.19
C TYR A 146 38.69 13.68 8.27
N VAL A 147 37.96 13.34 7.21
CA VAL A 147 36.51 13.53 7.17
C VAL A 147 35.81 12.67 8.22
N CYS A 148 36.21 11.40 8.39
CA CYS A 148 35.64 10.51 9.40
C CYS A 148 35.86 11.05 10.82
N GLN A 149 37.03 11.64 11.11
CA GLN A 149 37.29 12.29 12.40
C GLN A 149 36.35 13.47 12.66
N GLY A 150 36.05 14.26 11.62
CA GLY A 150 35.04 15.33 11.68
C GLY A 150 33.65 14.80 12.03
N VAL A 151 33.22 13.73 11.35
CA VAL A 151 31.93 13.06 11.61
C VAL A 151 31.87 12.50 13.03
N ALA A 152 32.92 11.80 13.47
CA ALA A 152 33.03 11.25 14.82
C ALA A 152 32.99 12.35 15.91
N GLY A 153 33.62 13.50 15.63
CA GLY A 153 33.60 14.68 16.51
C GLY A 153 32.17 15.23 16.68
N THR A 154 31.50 15.50 15.57
CA THR A 154 30.13 16.05 15.55
C THR A 154 29.11 15.11 16.21
N ALA A 155 29.21 13.80 15.93
CA ALA A 155 28.34 12.79 16.52
C ALA A 155 28.51 12.69 18.05
N ARG A 156 29.76 12.65 18.52
CA ARG A 156 30.06 12.62 19.96
C ARG A 156 29.65 13.89 20.69
N ALA A 157 29.83 15.06 20.07
CA ALA A 157 29.34 16.32 20.63
C ALA A 157 27.81 16.30 20.81
N THR A 158 27.08 15.84 19.79
CA THR A 158 25.62 15.71 19.84
C THR A 158 25.13 14.79 20.97
N LEU A 159 25.81 13.66 21.21
CA LEU A 159 25.48 12.74 22.31
C LEU A 159 25.89 13.27 23.70
N LYS A 160 26.94 14.09 23.76
CA LYS A 160 27.43 14.71 25.00
C LYS A 160 26.53 15.86 25.44
N ASP A 161 26.11 16.71 24.52
CA ASP A 161 25.21 17.85 24.81
C ASP A 161 23.86 17.38 25.38
N ALA A 162 23.45 16.16 25.04
CA ALA A 162 22.26 15.49 25.56
C ALA A 162 22.32 15.19 27.07
N MET A 163 23.52 15.05 27.66
CA MET A 163 23.68 14.77 29.10
C MET A 163 23.20 15.93 29.99
N ASN A 164 22.94 17.11 29.42
CA ASN A 164 22.47 18.31 30.13
C ASN A 164 20.94 18.38 30.30
N GLY A 165 20.22 17.24 30.25
CA GLY A 165 18.78 17.14 30.53
C GLY A 165 17.87 16.96 29.31
N GLN A 166 18.39 17.02 28.07
CA GLN A 166 17.61 16.87 26.84
C GLN A 166 17.33 15.42 26.41
N ARG A 167 17.93 14.40 27.05
CA ARG A 167 17.67 12.97 26.71
C ARG A 167 16.25 12.49 27.01
N ARG A 168 15.53 13.17 27.91
CA ARG A 168 14.20 12.74 28.37
C ARG A 168 13.03 13.38 27.61
N GLU A 169 13.29 14.33 26.70
CA GLU A 169 12.24 15.00 25.94
C GLU A 169 12.31 14.68 24.44
N GLY A 170 11.20 14.16 23.90
CA GLY A 170 10.97 14.01 22.47
C GLY A 170 11.79 12.93 21.75
N PHE A 171 11.90 13.08 20.42
CA PHE A 171 12.62 12.18 19.51
C PHE A 171 14.13 12.49 19.45
N PHE A 172 14.79 12.55 20.62
CA PHE A 172 16.20 12.91 20.72
C PHE A 172 17.10 12.01 19.85
N TYR A 173 16.93 10.69 19.91
CA TYR A 173 17.77 9.74 19.18
C TYR A 173 17.53 9.79 17.67
N ALA A 174 16.28 10.02 17.26
CA ALA A 174 15.96 10.27 15.86
C ALA A 174 16.63 11.56 15.34
N ASN A 175 16.65 12.62 16.16
CA ASN A 175 17.35 13.87 15.83
C ASN A 175 18.87 13.67 15.78
N ALA A 176 19.45 12.85 16.67
CA ALA A 176 20.87 12.53 16.65
C ALA A 176 21.27 11.76 15.38
N LEU A 177 20.48 10.76 14.97
CA LEU A 177 20.68 10.09 13.67
C LEU A 177 20.52 11.06 12.49
N THR A 178 19.52 11.95 12.55
CA THR A 178 19.30 12.95 11.50
C THR A 178 20.54 13.84 11.32
N LYS A 179 21.07 14.40 12.42
CA LYS A 179 22.28 15.23 12.39
C LYS A 179 23.49 14.48 11.85
N LEU A 180 23.65 13.20 12.21
CA LEU A 180 24.73 12.36 11.69
C LEU A 180 24.62 12.21 10.16
N PHE A 181 23.44 11.84 9.65
CA PHE A 181 23.22 11.64 8.22
C PHE A 181 23.32 12.94 7.42
N GLU A 182 22.78 14.05 7.94
CA GLU A 182 22.89 15.37 7.33
C GLU A 182 24.35 15.82 7.24
N HIS A 183 25.15 15.61 8.30
CA HIS A 183 26.55 15.98 8.27
C HIS A 183 27.35 15.15 7.25
N ILE A 184 27.08 13.84 7.14
CA ILE A 184 27.68 13.00 6.10
C ILE A 184 27.25 13.49 4.71
N ALA A 185 25.97 13.80 4.51
CA ALA A 185 25.46 14.29 3.23
C ALA A 185 26.10 15.62 2.83
N GLN A 186 26.23 16.57 3.76
CA GLN A 186 26.90 17.86 3.56
C GLN A 186 28.35 17.68 3.12
N ILE A 187 29.09 16.74 3.73
CA ILE A 187 30.45 16.43 3.30
C ILE A 187 30.44 15.83 1.89
N VAL A 188 29.55 14.88 1.60
CA VAL A 188 29.49 14.23 0.30
C VAL A 188 29.18 15.25 -0.82
N GLU A 189 28.27 16.19 -0.59
CA GLU A 189 27.95 17.24 -1.55
C GLU A 189 29.04 18.30 -1.65
N GLY A 190 29.51 18.82 -0.52
CA GLY A 190 30.48 19.91 -0.48
C GLY A 190 31.85 19.50 -1.02
N HIS A 191 32.27 18.26 -0.77
CA HIS A 191 33.59 17.76 -1.16
C HIS A 191 33.56 16.92 -2.45
N GLY A 192 32.38 16.50 -2.93
CA GLY A 192 32.25 15.71 -4.16
C GLY A 192 32.91 16.38 -5.38
N GLY A 193 32.60 17.65 -5.61
CA GLY A 193 33.19 18.40 -6.74
C GLY A 193 34.70 18.63 -6.61
N LEU A 194 35.25 18.64 -5.39
CA LEU A 194 36.70 18.72 -5.17
C LEU A 194 37.38 17.39 -5.52
N VAL A 195 36.82 16.27 -5.04
CA VAL A 195 37.34 14.92 -5.29
C VAL A 195 37.27 14.59 -6.77
N GLU A 196 36.11 14.79 -7.41
CA GLU A 196 35.93 14.46 -8.83
C GLU A 196 36.83 15.30 -9.75
N ARG A 197 37.04 16.58 -9.44
CA ARG A 197 37.91 17.47 -10.22
C ARG A 197 39.38 17.08 -10.20
N HIS A 198 39.90 16.63 -9.06
CA HIS A 198 41.35 16.40 -8.88
C HIS A 198 41.74 14.91 -8.92
N TYR A 199 40.85 14.00 -8.56
CA TYR A 199 41.11 12.56 -8.48
C TYR A 199 40.42 11.77 -9.59
N GLY A 200 39.46 12.38 -10.29
CA GLY A 200 38.71 11.77 -11.39
C GLY A 200 37.33 11.28 -10.99
N SER A 201 36.52 10.98 -12.01
CA SER A 201 35.14 10.50 -11.86
C SER A 201 35.07 9.19 -11.06
N GLY A 202 34.06 9.04 -10.21
CA GLY A 202 33.81 7.84 -9.41
C GLY A 202 34.72 7.66 -8.18
N LYS A 203 35.78 8.45 -8.01
CA LYS A 203 36.65 8.36 -6.82
C LYS A 203 35.97 8.79 -5.52
N MET A 204 34.86 9.54 -5.60
CA MET A 204 34.05 9.90 -4.45
C MET A 204 33.43 8.68 -3.76
N VAL A 205 33.18 7.58 -4.48
CA VAL A 205 32.65 6.34 -3.92
C VAL A 205 33.58 5.77 -2.84
N ARG A 206 34.91 5.87 -3.01
CA ARG A 206 35.88 5.42 -1.99
C ARG A 206 35.80 6.23 -0.70
N VAL A 207 35.50 7.53 -0.80
CA VAL A 207 35.31 8.39 0.37
C VAL A 207 33.98 8.06 1.05
N ILE A 208 32.93 7.76 0.28
CA ILE A 208 31.64 7.30 0.79
C ILE A 208 31.78 5.97 1.53
N GLU A 209 32.59 5.02 1.04
CA GLU A 209 32.91 3.76 1.75
C GLU A 209 33.49 4.01 3.15
N ARG A 210 34.45 4.95 3.24
CA ARG A 210 35.06 5.35 4.52
C ARG A 210 34.06 6.02 5.45
N LEU A 211 33.27 6.95 4.92
CA LEU A 211 32.20 7.63 5.65
C LEU A 211 31.13 6.67 6.17
N GLN A 212 30.77 5.65 5.38
CA GLN A 212 29.81 4.64 5.80
C GLN A 212 30.35 3.79 6.96
N MET A 213 31.65 3.47 6.97
CA MET A 213 32.26 2.78 8.12
C MET A 213 32.21 3.63 9.39
N GLU A 214 32.36 4.95 9.29
CA GLU A 214 32.17 5.83 10.45
C GLU A 214 30.69 5.93 10.86
N ALA A 215 29.77 5.96 9.89
CA ALA A 215 28.34 5.87 10.16
C ALA A 215 27.97 4.56 10.87
N ASP A 216 28.62 3.46 10.53
CA ASP A 216 28.47 2.16 11.20
C ASP A 216 28.82 2.21 12.69
N VAL A 217 29.88 2.95 13.03
CA VAL A 217 30.30 3.13 14.43
C VAL A 217 29.35 4.09 15.14
N GLN A 218 29.22 5.33 14.66
CA GLN A 218 28.48 6.37 15.37
C GLN A 218 26.97 6.10 15.36
N GLY A 219 26.41 5.77 14.20
CA GLY A 219 25.00 5.41 14.07
C GLY A 219 24.68 4.13 14.84
N GLY A 220 25.61 3.17 14.86
CA GLY A 220 25.48 1.96 15.66
C GLY A 220 25.39 2.24 17.15
N ILE A 221 26.22 3.14 17.69
CA ILE A 221 26.17 3.57 19.09
C ILE A 221 24.83 4.26 19.40
N ILE A 222 24.35 5.14 18.51
CA ILE A 222 23.08 5.86 18.70
C ILE A 222 21.90 4.87 18.78
N VAL A 223 21.83 3.89 17.87
CA VAL A 223 20.75 2.89 17.83
C VAL A 223 20.82 1.93 19.02
N ASP A 224 22.01 1.47 19.40
CA ASP A 224 22.18 0.58 20.56
C ASP A 224 21.79 1.30 21.86
N THR A 225 22.28 2.52 22.05
CA THR A 225 21.96 3.34 23.24
C THR A 225 20.46 3.62 23.32
N TRP A 226 19.82 3.94 22.19
CA TRP A 226 18.37 4.11 22.13
C TRP A 226 17.62 2.83 22.48
N SER A 227 18.03 1.69 21.91
CA SER A 227 17.41 0.38 22.18
C SER A 227 17.45 0.03 23.66
N ASP A 228 18.59 0.30 24.31
CA ASP A 228 18.81 -0.01 25.72
C ASP A 228 18.07 0.97 26.64
N GLU A 229 18.17 2.28 26.38
CA GLU A 229 17.49 3.30 27.20
C GLU A 229 15.97 3.27 27.08
N ARG A 230 15.42 2.89 25.92
CA ARG A 230 13.97 2.73 25.71
C ARG A 230 13.44 1.34 26.07
N GLY A 231 14.31 0.41 26.47
CA GLY A 231 13.89 -0.92 26.93
C GLY A 231 13.18 -1.75 25.86
N ILE A 232 13.58 -1.64 24.59
CA ILE A 232 12.87 -2.25 23.44
C ILE A 232 12.71 -3.76 23.60
N ASP A 233 13.74 -4.46 24.07
CA ASP A 233 13.72 -5.92 24.26
C ASP A 233 12.72 -6.35 25.35
N ARG A 234 12.54 -5.52 26.39
CA ARG A 234 11.51 -5.74 27.42
C ARG A 234 10.12 -5.54 26.83
N THR A 235 9.88 -4.42 26.15
CA THR A 235 8.59 -4.15 25.50
C THR A 235 8.21 -5.25 24.52
N LEU A 236 9.16 -5.79 23.75
CA LEU A 236 8.91 -6.91 22.85
C LEU A 236 8.51 -8.21 23.58
N THR A 237 9.11 -8.47 24.73
CA THR A 237 8.76 -9.63 25.56
C THR A 237 7.33 -9.49 26.07
N ASP A 238 7.00 -8.32 26.61
CA ASP A 238 5.68 -8.04 27.18
C ASP A 238 4.60 -8.14 26.08
N VAL A 239 4.84 -7.50 24.94
CA VAL A 239 3.97 -7.54 23.75
C VAL A 239 3.72 -8.96 23.24
N ARG A 240 4.76 -9.79 23.15
CA ARG A 240 4.62 -11.18 22.65
C ARG A 240 3.89 -12.08 23.63
N SER A 241 4.02 -11.81 24.92
CA SER A 241 3.38 -12.59 25.98
C SER A 241 1.91 -12.21 26.21
N TYR A 242 1.43 -11.15 25.56
CA TYR A 242 0.08 -10.65 25.78
C TYR A 242 -0.98 -11.69 25.34
N PRO A 243 -1.91 -12.08 26.24
CA PRO A 243 -2.79 -13.23 26.01
C PRO A 243 -3.97 -12.96 25.07
N PHE A 244 -4.32 -11.69 24.82
CA PHE A 244 -5.53 -11.30 24.08
C PHE A 244 -6.79 -12.01 24.63
N SER A 245 -6.94 -12.02 25.96
CA SER A 245 -7.96 -12.81 26.65
C SER A 245 -9.38 -12.50 26.18
N PHE A 246 -9.69 -11.25 25.83
CA PHE A 246 -11.03 -10.89 25.35
C PHE A 246 -11.31 -11.51 23.99
N LEU A 247 -10.36 -11.40 23.04
CA LEU A 247 -10.50 -12.07 21.74
C LEU A 247 -10.58 -13.59 21.89
N VAL A 248 -9.70 -14.19 22.71
CA VAL A 248 -9.71 -15.65 22.90
C VAL A 248 -11.02 -16.13 23.52
N GLN A 249 -11.50 -15.46 24.57
CA GLN A 249 -12.78 -15.80 25.21
C GLN A 249 -13.96 -15.56 24.28
N SER A 250 -13.90 -14.50 23.48
CA SER A 250 -14.92 -14.23 22.48
C SER A 250 -14.89 -15.25 21.35
N PHE A 251 -13.84 -16.04 21.11
CA PHE A 251 -13.88 -17.12 20.12
C PHE A 251 -14.29 -18.50 20.68
N LEU A 252 -14.41 -18.67 22.01
CA LEU A 252 -14.82 -19.94 22.63
C LEU A 252 -16.35 -20.09 22.72
N PRO A 253 -16.96 -21.27 22.51
CA PRO A 253 -18.41 -21.46 22.64
C PRO A 253 -18.89 -21.10 24.05
N GLN A 254 -19.92 -20.26 24.17
CA GLN A 254 -20.51 -19.95 25.47
C GLN A 254 -21.24 -21.20 26.00
N PRO A 255 -21.00 -21.65 27.25
CA PRO A 255 -21.73 -22.77 27.82
C PRO A 255 -23.22 -22.40 27.95
N PRO A 256 -24.14 -23.37 27.79
CA PRO A 256 -25.57 -23.11 27.88
C PRO A 256 -25.91 -22.53 29.26
N ARG A 257 -26.51 -21.33 29.28
CA ARG A 257 -27.11 -20.70 30.47
C ARG A 257 -28.35 -21.49 30.88
N GLY A 258 -28.14 -22.60 31.59
CA GLY A 258 -29.20 -23.52 31.97
C GLY A 258 -28.75 -24.56 32.99
N GLY A 259 -28.11 -24.13 34.08
CA GLY A 259 -27.73 -25.02 35.18
C GLY A 259 -27.78 -24.29 36.51
N THR A 260 -28.58 -24.80 37.46
CA THR A 260 -28.61 -24.35 38.86
C THR A 260 -27.20 -24.38 39.46
N PRO A 261 -26.78 -23.37 40.23
CA PRO A 261 -25.41 -23.30 40.76
C PRO A 261 -25.18 -24.44 41.75
N ARG A 262 -24.21 -25.32 41.45
CA ARG A 262 -23.73 -26.32 42.41
C ARG A 262 -22.87 -25.63 43.46
N VAL A 263 -23.36 -25.62 44.69
CA VAL A 263 -22.63 -25.22 45.89
C VAL A 263 -21.52 -26.25 46.13
N ASN A 264 -20.29 -25.78 46.40
CA ASN A 264 -19.06 -26.55 46.71
C ASN A 264 -18.00 -26.69 45.60
N SER A 265 -17.61 -25.57 45.00
CA SER A 265 -16.24 -25.38 44.51
C SER A 265 -15.80 -23.96 44.89
N PRO A 266 -14.49 -23.66 45.08
CA PRO A 266 -14.06 -22.34 45.47
C PRO A 266 -14.31 -21.38 44.31
N ALA A 267 -15.50 -20.76 44.33
CA ALA A 267 -15.94 -19.83 43.33
C ALA A 267 -15.26 -18.49 43.58
N ILE A 268 -14.46 -18.05 42.61
CA ILE A 268 -14.17 -16.63 42.41
C ILE A 268 -15.53 -15.96 42.17
N GLY A 269 -15.92 -15.11 43.11
CA GLY A 269 -17.27 -14.57 43.23
C GLY A 269 -17.83 -13.97 41.95
N VAL A 270 -19.05 -14.43 41.62
CA VAL A 270 -20.00 -13.75 40.73
C VAL A 270 -20.54 -12.55 41.50
N GLY A 271 -19.93 -11.40 41.28
CA GLY A 271 -20.49 -10.09 41.56
C GLY A 271 -20.56 -9.33 40.24
N ASN A 272 -21.73 -8.80 39.94
CA ASN A 272 -22.09 -8.07 38.71
C ASN A 272 -21.41 -6.69 38.60
N ASN A 273 -20.13 -6.60 38.98
CA ASN A 273 -19.28 -5.51 38.57
C ASN A 273 -18.67 -5.91 37.22
N HIS A 274 -18.78 -5.00 36.25
CA HIS A 274 -17.68 -4.72 35.35
C HIS A 274 -16.41 -4.71 36.20
N ARG A 275 -15.72 -5.85 36.31
CA ARG A 275 -14.33 -5.84 36.74
C ARG A 275 -13.64 -5.11 35.61
N GLU A 276 -13.33 -3.84 35.84
CA GLU A 276 -12.12 -3.19 35.34
C GLU A 276 -11.02 -4.25 35.43
N SER A 277 -10.85 -5.01 34.36
CA SER A 277 -9.94 -6.13 34.34
C SER A 277 -8.58 -5.53 34.17
N GLU A 278 -7.90 -5.38 35.29
CA GLU A 278 -6.44 -5.37 35.40
C GLU A 278 -5.76 -4.42 34.40
N ASP A 279 -5.67 -3.17 34.83
CA ASP A 279 -4.69 -2.17 34.44
C ASP A 279 -3.51 -2.73 33.59
N GLU A 280 -3.60 -2.46 32.29
CA GLU A 280 -2.53 -2.36 31.28
C GLU A 280 -1.20 -3.07 31.56
N GLY A 281 -1.12 -4.39 31.34
CA GLY A 281 0.19 -5.07 31.30
C GLY A 281 1.16 -4.49 30.26
N VAL A 282 0.65 -3.86 29.20
CA VAL A 282 1.42 -3.10 28.21
C VAL A 282 0.72 -1.78 27.92
N ASN A 283 1.38 -0.66 28.19
CA ASN A 283 0.83 0.68 27.94
C ASN A 283 0.81 0.98 26.43
N MET A 284 -0.39 1.10 25.85
CA MET A 284 -0.56 1.31 24.41
C MET A 284 -0.02 2.67 23.93
N ARG A 285 -0.05 3.70 24.79
CA ARG A 285 0.49 5.02 24.47
C ARG A 285 2.01 5.02 24.43
N GLU A 286 2.64 4.24 25.31
CA GLU A 286 4.09 4.04 25.29
C GLU A 286 4.53 3.31 24.01
N VAL A 287 3.84 2.21 23.66
CA VAL A 287 4.10 1.49 22.40
C VAL A 287 3.91 2.40 21.19
N ASP A 288 2.86 3.23 21.16
CA ASP A 288 2.66 4.18 20.06
C ASP A 288 3.75 5.26 19.98
N GLY A 289 4.25 5.72 21.14
CA GLY A 289 5.40 6.63 21.25
C GLY A 289 6.67 6.01 20.66
N LEU A 290 6.97 4.76 21.01
CA LEU A 290 8.09 3.99 20.46
C LEU A 290 7.94 3.78 18.95
N LEU A 291 6.76 3.37 18.48
CA LEU A 291 6.48 3.21 17.06
C LEU A 291 6.68 4.53 16.29
N SER A 292 6.30 5.65 16.89
CA SER A 292 6.48 6.97 16.27
C SER A 292 7.95 7.38 16.20
N GLU A 293 8.75 7.14 17.25
CA GLU A 293 10.19 7.40 17.23
C GLU A 293 10.91 6.50 16.20
N ILE A 294 10.60 5.20 16.18
CA ILE A 294 11.16 4.26 15.20
C ILE A 294 10.78 4.65 13.77
N ALA A 295 9.53 5.07 13.53
CA ALA A 295 9.08 5.48 12.20
C ALA A 295 9.91 6.66 11.67
N VAL A 296 10.21 7.65 12.52
CA VAL A 296 11.09 8.77 12.16
C VAL A 296 12.51 8.28 11.88
N MET A 297 13.08 7.42 12.72
CA MET A 297 14.43 6.87 12.51
C MET A 297 14.53 6.09 11.19
N LEU A 298 13.54 5.27 10.87
CA LEU A 298 13.46 4.50 9.62
C LEU A 298 13.26 5.39 8.39
N GLY A 299 12.44 6.44 8.49
CA GLY A 299 12.27 7.44 7.43
C GLY A 299 13.57 8.19 7.13
N ARG A 300 14.31 8.58 8.18
CA ARG A 300 15.64 9.21 8.04
C ARG A 300 16.68 8.27 7.44
N TRP A 301 16.67 7.00 7.84
CA TRP A 301 17.49 5.97 7.22
C TRP A 301 17.17 5.82 5.73
N SER A 302 15.89 5.77 5.35
CA SER A 302 15.47 5.69 3.95
C SER A 302 16.01 6.87 3.13
N LEU A 303 15.85 8.10 3.62
CA LEU A 303 16.40 9.30 2.96
C LEU A 303 17.92 9.24 2.78
N TYR A 304 18.65 8.81 3.81
CA TYR A 304 20.10 8.64 3.76
C TYR A 304 20.52 7.59 2.72
N THR A 305 19.88 6.42 2.72
CA THR A 305 20.18 5.36 1.75
C THR A 305 19.84 5.77 0.31
N ARG A 306 18.75 6.51 0.10
CA ARG A 306 18.40 7.11 -1.20
C ARG A 306 19.48 8.06 -1.68
N PHE A 307 19.92 8.97 -0.81
CA PHE A 307 20.95 9.96 -1.12
C PHE A 307 22.26 9.28 -1.55
N LEU A 308 22.73 8.29 -0.78
CA LEU A 308 23.94 7.56 -1.11
C LEU A 308 23.80 6.70 -2.36
N ALA A 309 22.65 6.07 -2.58
CA ALA A 309 22.38 5.33 -3.82
C ALA A 309 22.49 6.24 -5.05
N GLY A 310 22.00 7.48 -4.96
CA GLY A 310 22.15 8.48 -6.02
C GLY A 310 23.60 8.88 -6.26
N LYS A 311 24.41 9.06 -5.21
CA LYS A 311 25.82 9.45 -5.32
C LYS A 311 26.75 8.32 -5.77
N CYS A 312 26.35 7.06 -5.55
CA CYS A 312 27.10 5.89 -6.00
C CYS A 312 26.69 5.39 -7.39
N LYS A 313 25.82 6.10 -8.11
CA LYS A 313 25.40 5.77 -9.47
C LYS A 313 26.57 5.98 -10.44
N ASN A 314 26.82 5.00 -11.31
CA ASN A 314 27.88 5.10 -12.31
C ASN A 314 27.53 6.18 -13.34
N SER A 315 28.51 7.00 -13.73
CA SER A 315 28.37 8.05 -14.75
C SER A 315 27.84 7.55 -16.10
N ASP A 316 28.00 6.26 -16.40
CA ASP A 316 27.59 5.64 -17.67
C ASP A 316 26.14 5.10 -17.64
N THR A 317 25.47 5.13 -16.49
CA THR A 317 24.08 4.67 -16.39
C THR A 317 23.10 5.80 -16.76
N PRO A 318 22.08 5.53 -17.61
CA PRO A 318 21.08 6.54 -17.98
C PRO A 318 20.44 7.17 -16.75
N ASP A 319 20.13 8.47 -16.77
CA ASP A 319 19.51 9.16 -15.63
C ASP A 319 18.18 8.52 -15.18
N GLU A 320 17.43 7.93 -16.12
CA GLU A 320 16.18 7.19 -15.88
C GLU A 320 16.37 5.77 -15.31
N ALA A 321 17.59 5.26 -15.19
CA ALA A 321 17.80 3.92 -14.63
C ALA A 321 17.39 3.88 -13.14
N PRO A 322 16.66 2.84 -12.70
CA PRO A 322 16.17 2.75 -11.34
C PRO A 322 17.33 2.70 -10.35
N LEU A 323 17.20 3.46 -9.26
CA LEU A 323 18.17 3.44 -8.17
C LEU A 323 18.29 2.02 -7.59
N VAL A 324 19.50 1.61 -7.24
CA VAL A 324 19.78 0.33 -6.56
C VAL A 324 20.60 0.63 -5.32
N ILE A 325 20.33 -0.08 -4.23
CA ILE A 325 21.09 0.05 -2.98
C ILE A 325 22.54 -0.40 -3.24
N PRO A 326 23.55 0.48 -3.03
CA PRO A 326 24.95 0.12 -3.21
C PRO A 326 25.42 -0.97 -2.25
N ASP A 327 26.37 -1.79 -2.70
CA ASP A 327 27.03 -2.85 -1.91
C ASP A 327 27.57 -2.36 -0.56
N VAL A 328 28.04 -1.11 -0.53
CA VAL A 328 28.57 -0.43 0.66
C VAL A 328 27.51 -0.35 1.77
N LEU A 329 26.25 -0.12 1.41
CA LEU A 329 25.12 -0.10 2.35
C LEU A 329 24.65 -1.51 2.70
N VAL A 330 24.62 -2.44 1.74
CA VAL A 330 24.19 -3.82 2.01
C VAL A 330 25.14 -4.52 2.99
N LYS A 331 26.44 -4.27 2.87
CA LYS A 331 27.48 -4.85 3.74
C LYS A 331 27.66 -4.09 5.06
N SER A 332 27.01 -2.93 5.23
CA SER A 332 27.17 -2.06 6.40
C SER A 332 26.59 -2.71 7.67
N ASN A 333 27.31 -2.53 8.79
CA ASN A 333 26.85 -2.98 10.09
C ASN A 333 25.63 -2.18 10.58
N LEU A 334 25.55 -0.89 10.26
CA LEU A 334 24.39 -0.06 10.56
C LEU A 334 23.14 -0.57 9.86
N TYR A 335 23.23 -0.99 8.59
CA TYR A 335 22.10 -1.58 7.88
C TYR A 335 21.53 -2.79 8.64
N ARG A 336 22.41 -3.69 9.12
CA ARG A 336 22.00 -4.84 9.95
C ARG A 336 21.38 -4.41 11.29
N LYS A 337 21.93 -3.40 11.95
CA LYS A 337 21.39 -2.86 13.20
C LYS A 337 20.02 -2.21 13.00
N VAL A 338 19.83 -1.42 11.94
CA VAL A 338 18.53 -0.84 11.58
C VAL A 338 17.50 -1.95 11.37
N SER A 339 17.83 -3.00 10.61
CA SER A 339 16.92 -4.13 10.40
C SER A 339 16.55 -4.85 11.72
N THR A 340 17.53 -5.14 12.57
CA THR A 340 17.33 -5.93 13.80
C THR A 340 16.76 -5.16 14.98
N LYS A 341 17.13 -3.90 15.17
CA LYS A 341 16.76 -3.05 16.31
C LYS A 341 15.67 -2.02 16.01
N LEU A 342 15.38 -1.73 14.73
CA LEU A 342 14.28 -0.84 14.35
C LEU A 342 13.19 -1.57 13.56
N THR A 343 13.50 -2.15 12.39
CA THR A 343 12.48 -2.75 11.52
C THR A 343 11.77 -3.94 12.17
N SER A 344 12.50 -4.91 12.72
CA SER A 344 11.92 -6.09 13.37
C SER A 344 11.06 -5.71 14.60
N PRO A 345 11.54 -4.88 15.55
CA PRO A 345 10.72 -4.43 16.67
C PRO A 345 9.48 -3.65 16.23
N TYR A 346 9.61 -2.75 15.25
CA TYR A 346 8.48 -2.00 14.69
C TYR A 346 7.38 -2.93 14.17
N ASN A 347 7.75 -3.96 13.41
CA ASN A 347 6.79 -4.92 12.85
C ASN A 347 6.04 -5.70 13.93
N VAL A 348 6.74 -6.15 14.98
CA VAL A 348 6.14 -6.88 16.11
C VAL A 348 5.22 -5.96 16.93
N MET A 349 5.71 -4.77 17.29
CA MET A 349 4.95 -3.80 18.09
C MET A 349 3.73 -3.27 17.32
N THR A 350 3.84 -3.03 16.01
CA THR A 350 2.71 -2.59 15.17
C THR A 350 1.63 -3.66 15.09
N THR A 351 2.03 -4.93 14.95
CA THR A 351 1.09 -6.06 14.95
C THR A 351 0.29 -6.12 16.25
N PHE A 352 0.98 -6.03 17.39
CA PHE A 352 0.35 -6.00 18.69
C PHE A 352 -0.53 -4.78 18.89
N PHE A 353 -0.01 -3.58 18.58
CA PHE A 353 -0.73 -2.33 18.71
C PHE A 353 -2.04 -2.40 17.93
N PHE A 354 -1.99 -2.80 16.67
CA PHE A 354 -3.19 -2.91 15.84
C PHE A 354 -4.18 -3.93 16.39
N ARG A 355 -3.71 -5.14 16.74
CA ARG A 355 -4.57 -6.19 17.27
C ARG A 355 -5.22 -5.82 18.60
N ARG A 356 -4.45 -5.22 19.52
CA ARG A 356 -4.94 -4.75 20.82
C ARG A 356 -5.92 -3.58 20.66
N SER A 357 -5.71 -2.73 19.66
CA SER A 357 -6.62 -1.64 19.34
C SER A 357 -7.98 -2.18 18.85
N VAL A 358 -7.98 -3.20 18.00
CA VAL A 358 -9.20 -3.91 17.60
C VAL A 358 -9.89 -4.56 18.81
N GLU A 359 -9.13 -5.24 19.66
CA GLU A 359 -9.66 -5.83 20.90
C GLU A 359 -10.32 -4.79 21.80
N LYS A 360 -9.67 -3.64 22.02
CA LYS A 360 -10.19 -2.55 22.85
C LYS A 360 -11.43 -1.88 22.22
N ALA A 361 -11.46 -1.71 20.91
CA ALA A 361 -12.63 -1.19 20.20
C ALA A 361 -13.86 -2.08 20.44
N PHE A 362 -13.69 -3.41 20.39
CA PHE A 362 -14.78 -4.34 20.68
C PHE A 362 -15.14 -4.47 22.17
N GLN A 363 -14.21 -4.17 23.09
CA GLN A 363 -14.51 -4.11 24.54
C GLN A 363 -15.39 -2.92 24.90
N LEU A 364 -15.21 -1.81 24.20
CA LEU A 364 -15.97 -0.56 24.39
C LEU A 364 -17.16 -0.44 23.41
N ASP A 365 -17.45 -1.50 22.66
CA ASP A 365 -18.42 -1.47 21.58
C ASP A 365 -19.85 -1.40 22.09
N GLU A 366 -20.59 -0.42 21.58
CA GLU A 366 -22.00 -0.20 21.90
C GLU A 366 -22.84 -0.12 20.62
N TYR A 367 -24.07 -0.62 20.71
CA TYR A 367 -25.04 -0.50 19.64
C TYR A 367 -25.70 0.88 19.67
N PRO A 368 -26.04 1.46 18.50
CA PRO A 368 -26.82 2.68 18.43
C PRO A 368 -28.18 2.51 19.13
N THR A 369 -28.53 3.48 19.98
CA THR A 369 -29.79 3.51 20.73
C THR A 369 -30.89 4.22 19.94
N GLY A 370 -32.16 4.01 20.34
CA GLY A 370 -33.29 4.74 19.74
C GLY A 370 -33.74 4.25 18.36
N LEU A 371 -33.23 3.10 17.90
CA LEU A 371 -33.68 2.45 16.67
C LEU A 371 -35.00 1.69 16.89
N SER A 372 -35.90 1.72 15.91
CA SER A 372 -37.15 0.94 15.93
C SER A 372 -37.63 0.57 14.53
N LEU A 373 -38.24 -0.61 14.41
CA LEU A 373 -38.98 -1.09 13.24
C LEU A 373 -40.42 -0.56 13.19
N SER A 374 -40.85 0.26 14.15
CA SER A 374 -42.15 0.93 14.11
C SER A 374 -42.06 2.23 13.30
N LEU A 375 -42.86 2.36 12.24
CA LEU A 375 -42.96 3.59 11.42
C LEU A 375 -43.45 4.80 12.22
N SER A 376 -44.25 4.58 13.26
CA SER A 376 -44.78 5.63 14.13
C SER A 376 -43.74 6.24 15.07
N ARG A 377 -42.61 5.56 15.31
CA ARG A 377 -41.51 6.08 16.13
C ARG A 377 -40.48 6.78 15.24
N GLN A 378 -40.07 7.97 15.65
CA GLN A 378 -38.92 8.65 15.08
C GLN A 378 -37.65 7.89 15.48
N ILE A 379 -36.70 7.76 14.55
CA ILE A 379 -35.40 7.20 14.86
C ILE A 379 -34.51 8.32 15.38
N GLU A 380 -33.84 8.04 16.49
CA GLU A 380 -32.79 8.89 17.03
C GLU A 380 -31.45 8.54 16.37
N GLY A 381 -30.70 9.57 15.95
CA GLY A 381 -29.40 9.41 15.30
C GLY A 381 -29.42 9.61 13.79
N ASN A 382 -28.21 9.69 13.21
CA ASN A 382 -28.01 9.87 11.78
C ASN A 382 -27.53 8.55 11.16
N ALA A 383 -28.08 8.18 10.00
CA ALA A 383 -27.56 7.07 9.21
C ALA A 383 -26.13 7.40 8.68
N PRO A 384 -25.26 6.40 8.46
CA PRO A 384 -25.50 4.96 8.61
C PRO A 384 -25.46 4.47 10.06
N TYR A 385 -26.35 3.54 10.42
CA TYR A 385 -26.40 2.95 11.76
C TYR A 385 -25.46 1.75 11.85
N ILE A 386 -24.29 1.95 12.46
CA ILE A 386 -23.22 0.96 12.62
C ILE A 386 -22.82 0.84 14.10
N ILE A 387 -22.04 -0.19 14.43
CA ILE A 387 -21.40 -0.30 15.75
C ILE A 387 -20.21 0.66 15.84
N LEU A 388 -19.96 1.22 17.04
CA LEU A 388 -18.87 2.19 17.24
C LEU A 388 -17.48 1.62 16.94
N ALA A 389 -17.28 0.31 17.16
CA ALA A 389 -16.02 -0.34 16.88
C ALA A 389 -15.56 -0.23 15.41
N VAL A 390 -16.48 -0.04 14.45
CA VAL A 390 -16.12 0.10 13.02
C VAL A 390 -15.31 1.36 12.77
N ASP A 391 -15.78 2.50 13.28
CA ASP A 391 -15.12 3.80 13.08
C ASP A 391 -13.73 3.81 13.72
N ASP A 392 -13.64 3.31 14.96
CA ASP A 392 -12.38 3.23 15.69
C ASP A 392 -11.37 2.32 14.98
N VAL A 393 -11.79 1.13 14.57
CA VAL A 393 -10.90 0.18 13.88
C VAL A 393 -10.44 0.75 12.54
N MET A 394 -11.33 1.35 11.75
CA MET A 394 -10.96 1.92 10.44
C MET A 394 -10.08 3.16 10.58
N TYR A 395 -10.29 3.99 11.60
CA TYR A 395 -9.40 5.09 11.94
C TYR A 395 -7.99 4.58 12.27
N ILE A 396 -7.89 3.51 13.07
CA ILE A 396 -6.61 2.89 13.45
C ILE A 396 -5.94 2.24 12.24
N VAL A 397 -6.68 1.58 11.35
CA VAL A 397 -6.16 1.06 10.06
C VAL A 397 -5.50 2.18 9.27
N ASN A 398 -6.18 3.31 9.12
CA ASN A 398 -5.66 4.48 8.41
C ASN A 398 -4.36 5.00 9.06
N ALA A 399 -4.35 5.12 10.39
CA ALA A 399 -3.19 5.58 11.15
C ALA A 399 -1.98 4.63 11.02
N VAL A 400 -2.20 3.32 11.14
CA VAL A 400 -1.14 2.30 11.03
C VAL A 400 -0.57 2.25 9.62
N ILE A 401 -1.41 2.28 8.58
CA ILE A 401 -0.96 2.30 7.18
C ILE A 401 -0.18 3.59 6.90
N GLN A 402 -0.69 4.75 7.31
CA GLN A 402 -0.02 6.03 7.12
C GLN A 402 1.34 6.08 7.80
N LYS A 403 1.42 5.62 9.06
CA LYS A 403 2.68 5.56 9.81
C LYS A 403 3.66 4.60 9.15
N SER A 404 3.20 3.44 8.70
CA SER A 404 4.06 2.47 8.00
C SER A 404 4.62 3.03 6.68
N ILE A 405 3.80 3.75 5.90
CA ILE A 405 4.24 4.42 4.67
C ILE A 405 5.27 5.51 4.97
N SER A 406 5.10 6.27 6.06
CA SER A 406 6.05 7.33 6.46
C SER A 406 7.45 6.82 6.83
N THR A 407 7.60 5.51 7.09
CA THR A 407 8.92 4.90 7.28
C THR A 407 9.72 4.83 5.97
N SER A 408 9.04 4.88 4.83
CA SER A 408 9.64 4.73 3.49
C SER A 408 10.46 3.44 3.35
N GLN A 409 10.10 2.39 4.11
CA GLN A 409 10.76 1.08 4.09
C GLN A 409 9.85 0.02 3.46
N ARG A 410 10.33 -0.64 2.40
CA ARG A 410 9.62 -1.75 1.76
C ARG A 410 9.36 -2.91 2.73
N ASP A 411 10.34 -3.27 3.55
CA ASP A 411 10.25 -4.41 4.47
C ASP A 411 9.20 -4.21 5.56
N VAL A 412 8.99 -2.96 6.00
CA VAL A 412 7.92 -2.62 6.94
C VAL A 412 6.56 -2.85 6.29
N ILE A 413 6.35 -2.34 5.07
CA ILE A 413 5.09 -2.55 4.34
C ILE A 413 4.83 -4.03 4.08
N ALA A 414 5.86 -4.77 3.66
CA ALA A 414 5.79 -6.21 3.41
C ALA A 414 5.35 -7.02 4.64
N SER A 415 5.64 -6.54 5.84
CA SER A 415 5.24 -7.19 7.10
C SER A 415 3.91 -6.67 7.66
N VAL A 416 3.72 -5.35 7.67
CA VAL A 416 2.59 -4.71 8.37
C VAL A 416 1.30 -4.84 7.57
N VAL A 417 1.30 -4.57 6.26
CA VAL A 417 0.06 -4.58 5.45
C VAL A 417 -0.62 -5.96 5.43
N PRO A 418 0.10 -7.08 5.19
CA PRO A 418 -0.52 -8.41 5.30
C PRO A 418 -1.01 -8.71 6.72
N THR A 419 -0.35 -8.17 7.74
CA THR A 419 -0.76 -8.35 9.14
C THR A 419 -2.02 -7.60 9.48
N VAL A 420 -2.18 -6.37 9.00
CA VAL A 420 -3.44 -5.61 9.09
C VAL A 420 -4.57 -6.42 8.43
N GLY A 421 -4.34 -6.96 7.23
CA GLY A 421 -5.34 -7.79 6.54
C GLY A 421 -5.71 -9.06 7.30
N ARG A 422 -4.73 -9.72 7.93
CA ARG A 422 -4.97 -10.88 8.78
C ARG A 422 -5.82 -10.55 10.00
N VAL A 423 -5.48 -9.49 10.74
CA VAL A 423 -6.21 -9.07 11.94
C VAL A 423 -7.62 -8.59 11.58
N LEU A 424 -7.77 -7.81 10.51
CA LEU A 424 -9.08 -7.42 10.00
C LEU A 424 -9.93 -8.64 9.62
N GLY A 425 -9.35 -9.61 8.91
CA GLY A 425 -10.09 -10.79 8.46
C GLY A 425 -10.37 -11.84 9.54
N SER A 426 -9.53 -11.96 10.57
CA SER A 426 -9.68 -12.99 11.62
C SER A 426 -10.30 -12.44 12.90
N ASP A 427 -9.80 -11.31 13.40
CA ASP A 427 -10.29 -10.72 14.65
C ASP A 427 -11.52 -9.83 14.36
N PHE A 428 -11.43 -8.83 13.47
CA PHE A 428 -12.56 -7.91 13.22
C PHE A 428 -13.76 -8.59 12.54
N VAL A 429 -13.57 -9.22 11.36
CA VAL A 429 -14.66 -9.93 10.67
C VAL A 429 -15.15 -11.12 11.49
N GLY A 430 -14.24 -11.84 12.16
CA GLY A 430 -14.61 -12.96 13.03
C GLY A 430 -15.48 -12.54 14.21
N MET A 431 -15.20 -11.39 14.83
CA MET A 431 -16.03 -10.82 15.90
C MET A 431 -17.42 -10.44 15.40
N ILE A 432 -17.53 -9.76 14.25
CA ILE A 432 -18.82 -9.41 13.66
C ILE A 432 -19.62 -10.68 13.31
N GLN A 433 -19.00 -11.64 12.63
CA GLN A 433 -19.63 -12.92 12.28
C GLN A 433 -20.17 -13.62 13.53
N ARG A 434 -19.42 -13.58 14.63
CA ARG A 434 -19.86 -14.16 15.88
C ARG A 434 -21.03 -13.43 16.49
N LYS A 435 -20.97 -12.09 16.57
CA LYS A 435 -22.11 -11.28 17.05
C LYS A 435 -23.37 -11.59 16.24
N MET A 436 -23.25 -11.70 14.91
CA MET A 436 -24.34 -12.08 14.01
C MET A 436 -24.91 -13.48 14.31
N ARG A 437 -24.06 -14.47 14.59
CA ARG A 437 -24.49 -15.87 14.78
C ARG A 437 -24.98 -16.19 16.19
N ASP A 438 -24.30 -15.66 17.20
CA ASP A 438 -24.45 -16.09 18.60
C ASP A 438 -25.25 -15.07 19.43
N GLU A 439 -25.19 -13.78 19.10
CA GLU A 439 -25.82 -12.72 19.90
C GLU A 439 -27.09 -12.16 19.26
N SER A 440 -27.08 -11.84 17.96
CA SER A 440 -28.16 -11.13 17.28
C SER A 440 -28.91 -11.95 16.23
N TYR A 441 -28.62 -13.25 16.11
CA TYR A 441 -29.26 -14.09 15.11
C TYR A 441 -30.81 -14.05 15.26
N PRO A 442 -31.57 -13.69 14.22
CA PRO A 442 -33.00 -13.43 14.32
C PRO A 442 -33.80 -14.74 14.40
N ARG A 443 -33.83 -15.36 15.59
CA ARG A 443 -34.61 -16.56 15.88
C ARG A 443 -35.92 -16.22 16.61
N PRO A 444 -37.05 -16.84 16.23
CA PRO A 444 -38.27 -16.78 17.02
C PRO A 444 -38.07 -17.36 18.42
N VAL A 445 -38.62 -16.71 19.44
CA VAL A 445 -38.62 -17.22 20.83
C VAL A 445 -39.66 -18.34 21.01
N VAL A 446 -40.76 -18.26 20.25
CA VAL A 446 -41.86 -19.23 20.25
C VAL A 446 -41.91 -19.90 18.88
N GLN A 447 -42.17 -21.22 18.85
CA GLN A 447 -42.34 -21.97 17.62
C GLN A 447 -43.50 -21.38 16.79
N GLY A 448 -43.21 -20.94 15.56
CA GLY A 448 -44.18 -20.28 14.68
C GLY A 448 -44.35 -18.77 14.89
N GLY A 449 -43.63 -18.15 15.84
CA GLY A 449 -43.62 -16.70 16.06
C GLY A 449 -42.62 -15.94 15.18
N PHE A 450 -42.56 -14.63 15.37
CA PHE A 450 -41.55 -13.77 14.73
C PHE A 450 -40.33 -13.53 15.63
N PRO A 451 -39.14 -13.27 15.05
CA PRO A 451 -37.98 -12.85 15.83
C PRO A 451 -38.24 -11.54 16.59
N PRO A 452 -37.66 -11.36 17.80
CA PRO A 452 -37.72 -10.11 18.55
C PRO A 452 -37.18 -8.91 17.76
N GLU A 453 -37.79 -7.74 17.96
CA GLU A 453 -37.41 -6.49 17.25
C GLU A 453 -35.96 -6.10 17.51
N ASP A 454 -35.49 -6.17 18.76
CA ASP A 454 -34.13 -5.85 19.17
C ASP A 454 -33.09 -6.70 18.44
N LYS A 455 -33.37 -7.99 18.24
CA LYS A 455 -32.48 -8.90 17.50
C LYS A 455 -32.41 -8.56 16.03
N ILE A 456 -33.54 -8.23 15.40
CA ILE A 456 -33.57 -7.82 13.99
C ILE A 456 -32.76 -6.54 13.79
N ILE A 457 -32.96 -5.54 14.66
CA ILE A 457 -32.24 -4.26 14.59
C ILE A 457 -30.74 -4.48 14.80
N GLN A 458 -30.33 -5.21 15.83
CA GLN A 458 -28.92 -5.53 16.07
C GLN A 458 -28.28 -6.24 14.86
N PHE A 459 -29.02 -7.15 14.22
CA PHE A 459 -28.54 -7.86 13.04
C PHE A 459 -28.38 -6.95 11.81
N ILE A 460 -29.33 -6.03 11.59
CA ILE A 460 -29.25 -5.00 10.53
C ILE A 460 -28.04 -4.08 10.75
N VAL A 461 -27.82 -3.62 11.98
CA VAL A 461 -26.66 -2.77 12.32
C VAL A 461 -25.34 -3.47 12.01
N LEU A 462 -25.23 -4.79 12.24
CA LEU A 462 -24.03 -5.55 11.90
C LEU A 462 -23.85 -5.71 10.38
N ILE A 463 -24.93 -5.85 9.60
CA ILE A 463 -24.87 -5.85 8.12
C ILE A 463 -24.34 -4.50 7.63
N ASN A 464 -24.91 -3.40 8.11
CA ASN A 464 -24.44 -2.05 7.79
C ASN A 464 -22.97 -1.85 8.17
N SER A 465 -22.55 -2.40 9.31
CA SER A 465 -21.18 -2.31 9.81
C SER A 465 -20.18 -2.97 8.85
N LEU A 466 -20.54 -4.10 8.23
CA LEU A 466 -19.71 -4.76 7.21
C LEU A 466 -19.65 -3.94 5.91
N ASP A 467 -20.78 -3.38 5.49
CA ASP A 467 -20.87 -2.54 4.29
C ASP A 467 -20.02 -1.26 4.42
N MET A 468 -20.21 -0.53 5.53
CA MET A 468 -19.43 0.68 5.81
C MET A 468 -17.95 0.38 6.01
N ALA A 469 -17.58 -0.76 6.60
CA ALA A 469 -16.20 -1.21 6.70
C ALA A 469 -15.53 -1.37 5.31
N ASN A 470 -16.26 -1.90 4.32
CA ASN A 470 -15.78 -2.00 2.94
C ASN A 470 -15.57 -0.63 2.29
N GLU A 471 -16.51 0.28 2.50
CA GLU A 471 -16.43 1.63 1.98
C GLU A 471 -15.26 2.40 2.61
N TYR A 472 -15.11 2.35 3.93
CA TYR A 472 -14.03 3.02 4.64
C TYR A 472 -12.66 2.49 4.23
N LEU A 473 -12.47 1.17 4.15
CA LEU A 473 -11.19 0.60 3.71
C LEU A 473 -10.88 1.00 2.25
N THR A 474 -11.89 1.00 1.38
CA THR A 474 -11.74 1.45 -0.02
C THR A 474 -11.31 2.91 -0.09
N ARG A 475 -11.94 3.80 0.69
CA ARG A 475 -11.55 5.22 0.77
C ARG A 475 -10.14 5.40 1.29
N ILE A 476 -9.75 4.66 2.34
CA ILE A 476 -8.39 4.70 2.90
C ILE A 476 -7.36 4.31 1.84
N ILE A 477 -7.56 3.19 1.15
CA ILE A 477 -6.58 2.66 0.19
C ILE A 477 -6.49 3.52 -1.06
N THR A 478 -7.63 3.90 -1.65
CA THR A 478 -7.66 4.80 -2.82
C THR A 478 -7.04 6.16 -2.50
N GLY A 479 -7.25 6.68 -1.28
CA GLY A 479 -6.62 7.92 -0.81
C GLY A 479 -5.09 7.83 -0.68
N ARG A 480 -4.51 6.62 -0.59
CA ARG A 480 -3.05 6.40 -0.50
C ARG A 480 -2.41 6.12 -1.85
N ILE A 481 -3.08 5.37 -2.72
CA ILE A 481 -2.56 5.06 -4.06
C ILE A 481 -2.72 6.26 -5.01
N GLY A 482 -3.71 7.13 -4.74
CA GLY A 482 -4.17 8.15 -5.67
C GLY A 482 -5.25 7.54 -6.59
N GLN A 483 -6.16 8.37 -7.09
CA GLN A 483 -7.08 7.92 -8.14
C GLN A 483 -6.24 7.59 -9.38
N SER A 484 -6.18 6.32 -9.75
CA SER A 484 -5.78 5.95 -11.10
C SER A 484 -6.82 6.53 -12.05
N SER A 485 -6.56 7.72 -12.59
CA SER A 485 -7.26 8.17 -13.77
C SER A 485 -7.05 7.08 -14.83
N HIS A 486 -8.11 6.36 -15.16
CA HIS A 486 -8.19 5.50 -16.34
C HIS A 486 -7.99 6.38 -17.58
N LEU A 487 -6.76 6.76 -17.88
CA LEU A 487 -6.34 7.26 -19.18
C LEU A 487 -5.68 6.08 -19.91
N PRO A 488 -6.17 5.66 -21.08
CA PRO A 488 -5.67 4.47 -21.79
C PRO A 488 -4.22 4.56 -22.29
N ASN A 489 -3.53 5.69 -22.07
CA ASN A 489 -2.18 5.92 -22.55
C ASN A 489 -1.28 6.46 -21.42
N GLY A 490 -0.55 5.55 -20.77
CA GLY A 490 0.90 5.73 -20.58
C GLY A 490 1.45 6.80 -19.63
N ASP A 491 0.77 7.17 -18.54
CA ASP A 491 1.47 7.81 -17.40
C ASP A 491 0.74 7.61 -16.07
N ALA A 492 0.97 6.46 -15.43
CA ALA A 492 0.60 6.19 -14.03
C ALA A 492 1.59 6.88 -13.06
N GLN A 493 2.01 8.12 -13.32
CA GLN A 493 3.30 8.60 -12.82
C GLN A 493 3.31 9.61 -11.67
N ASN A 494 2.18 10.12 -11.19
CA ASN A 494 2.17 11.12 -10.10
C ASN A 494 1.20 10.76 -8.96
N GLY A 495 1.37 9.59 -8.35
CA GLY A 495 0.68 9.22 -7.10
C GLY A 495 1.52 9.60 -5.86
N PRO A 496 0.90 9.89 -4.70
CA PRO A 496 1.59 10.28 -3.46
C PRO A 496 2.58 9.22 -2.91
N LEU A 497 2.52 7.98 -3.41
CA LEU A 497 3.47 6.92 -3.10
C LEU A 497 4.85 7.12 -3.77
N LYS A 498 4.93 7.77 -4.93
CA LYS A 498 6.20 7.99 -5.65
C LYS A 498 7.13 8.95 -4.88
N ASP A 499 6.55 9.92 -4.18
CA ASP A 499 7.32 10.83 -3.32
C ASP A 499 7.81 10.14 -2.04
N SER A 500 7.07 9.13 -1.57
CA SER A 500 7.34 8.44 -0.31
C SER A 500 8.38 7.33 -0.43
N PHE A 501 8.53 6.69 -1.60
CA PHE A 501 9.46 5.57 -1.80
C PHE A 501 10.56 5.90 -2.81
N PRO A 502 11.84 5.65 -2.46
CA PRO A 502 12.97 6.01 -3.30
C PRO A 502 13.13 5.18 -4.58
N PHE A 503 12.60 3.95 -4.60
CA PHE A 503 12.81 2.98 -5.67
C PHE A 503 11.49 2.65 -6.37
N GLU A 504 11.45 2.70 -7.70
CA GLU A 504 10.21 2.49 -8.48
C GLU A 504 9.58 1.11 -8.24
N ARG A 505 10.41 0.08 -8.07
CA ARG A 505 9.96 -1.28 -7.73
C ARG A 505 9.24 -1.34 -6.39
N ASP A 506 9.63 -0.48 -5.45
CA ASP A 506 9.02 -0.43 -4.13
C ASP A 506 7.63 0.21 -4.22
N VAL A 507 7.46 1.27 -5.02
CA VAL A 507 6.15 1.91 -5.25
C VAL A 507 5.12 0.90 -5.78
N ILE A 508 5.50 0.12 -6.81
CA ILE A 508 4.64 -0.92 -7.39
C ILE A 508 4.33 -2.00 -6.34
N PHE A 509 5.33 -2.43 -5.58
CA PHE A 509 5.13 -3.42 -4.51
C PHE A 509 4.15 -2.91 -3.44
N VAL A 510 4.29 -1.67 -2.98
CA VAL A 510 3.40 -1.08 -1.96
C VAL A 510 1.97 -0.96 -2.49
N ALA A 511 1.78 -0.46 -3.71
CA ALA A 511 0.46 -0.36 -4.32
C ALA A 511 -0.22 -1.74 -4.44
N ASN A 512 0.52 -2.76 -4.90
CA ASN A 512 0.01 -4.13 -4.99
C ASN A 512 -0.32 -4.73 -3.62
N ALA A 513 0.50 -4.47 -2.59
CA ALA A 513 0.23 -4.95 -1.24
C ALA A 513 -1.06 -4.33 -0.66
N LEU A 514 -1.28 -3.03 -0.88
CA LEU A 514 -2.50 -2.34 -0.47
C LEU A 514 -3.73 -2.82 -1.24
N HIS A 515 -3.64 -2.99 -2.57
CA HIS A 515 -4.75 -3.58 -3.34
C HIS A 515 -5.08 -5.00 -2.89
N THR A 516 -4.06 -5.83 -2.61
CA THR A 516 -4.28 -7.20 -2.11
C THR A 516 -5.00 -7.19 -0.77
N LEU A 517 -4.64 -6.27 0.14
CA LEU A 517 -5.37 -6.04 1.40
C LEU A 517 -6.85 -5.71 1.12
N GLN A 518 -7.10 -4.76 0.22
CA GLN A 518 -8.45 -4.34 -0.15
C GLN A 518 -9.29 -5.51 -0.67
N THR A 519 -8.80 -6.18 -1.71
CA THR A 519 -9.52 -7.26 -2.39
C THR A 519 -9.77 -8.43 -1.44
N SER A 520 -8.78 -8.82 -0.64
CA SER A 520 -8.94 -9.93 0.31
C SER A 520 -9.93 -9.59 1.43
N PHE A 521 -9.97 -8.36 1.91
CA PHE A 521 -10.90 -7.95 2.96
C PHE A 521 -12.33 -7.87 2.41
N ILE A 522 -12.53 -7.16 1.30
CA ILE A 522 -13.84 -6.97 0.65
C ILE A 522 -14.43 -8.33 0.25
N GLY A 523 -13.63 -9.26 -0.26
CA GLY A 523 -14.10 -10.60 -0.60
C GLY A 523 -14.75 -11.32 0.59
N LYS A 524 -14.06 -11.32 1.74
CA LYS A 524 -14.55 -11.98 2.96
C LYS A 524 -15.77 -11.30 3.58
N THR A 525 -15.76 -9.97 3.65
CA THR A 525 -16.89 -9.21 4.20
C THR A 525 -18.11 -9.29 3.31
N THR A 526 -17.95 -9.27 1.98
CA THR A 526 -19.05 -9.39 1.02
C THR A 526 -19.70 -10.76 1.10
N GLU A 527 -18.92 -11.83 1.28
CA GLU A 527 -19.45 -13.18 1.53
C GLU A 527 -20.34 -13.19 2.77
N LEU A 528 -19.81 -12.71 3.91
CA LEU A 528 -20.57 -12.64 5.17
C LEU A 528 -21.79 -11.72 5.10
N LEU A 529 -21.69 -10.61 4.37
CA LEU A 529 -22.77 -9.66 4.13
C LEU A 529 -23.91 -10.33 3.33
N ASN A 530 -23.58 -11.06 2.26
CA ASN A 530 -24.56 -11.80 1.47
C ASN A 530 -25.23 -12.91 2.29
N GLU A 531 -24.48 -13.65 3.10
CA GLU A 531 -25.03 -14.61 4.05
C GLU A 531 -25.98 -13.94 5.06
N GLY A 532 -25.58 -12.78 5.59
CA GLY A 532 -26.38 -11.97 6.50
C GLY A 532 -27.71 -11.54 5.87
N ILE A 533 -27.67 -10.96 4.67
CA ILE A 533 -28.87 -10.54 3.95
C ILE A 533 -29.79 -11.75 3.68
N GLN A 534 -29.22 -12.90 3.32
CA GLN A 534 -30.00 -14.12 3.12
C GLN A 534 -30.64 -14.63 4.41
N VAL A 535 -29.98 -14.50 5.57
CA VAL A 535 -30.57 -14.82 6.88
C VAL A 535 -31.69 -13.84 7.21
N LEU A 536 -31.48 -12.53 7.02
CA LEU A 536 -32.49 -11.50 7.25
C LEU A 536 -33.74 -11.75 6.38
N PHE A 537 -33.52 -12.07 5.10
CA PHE A 537 -34.60 -12.45 4.19
C PHE A 537 -35.36 -13.67 4.71
N ASN A 538 -34.68 -14.78 5.00
CA ASN A 538 -35.36 -16.03 5.35
C ASN A 538 -36.06 -16.01 6.71
N GLN A 539 -35.47 -15.36 7.72
CA GLN A 539 -35.97 -15.38 9.09
C GLN A 539 -36.90 -14.21 9.41
N VAL A 540 -36.85 -13.12 8.64
CA VAL A 540 -37.66 -11.92 8.90
C VAL A 540 -38.61 -11.65 7.74
N VAL A 541 -38.08 -11.27 6.58
CA VAL A 541 -38.90 -10.79 5.45
C VAL A 541 -39.84 -11.89 4.97
N LYS A 542 -39.31 -13.07 4.62
CA LYS A 542 -40.06 -14.20 4.10
C LYS A 542 -41.16 -14.69 5.05
N LEU A 543 -40.89 -14.71 6.36
CA LEU A 543 -41.88 -15.14 7.35
C LEU A 543 -43.02 -14.12 7.48
N ARG A 544 -42.71 -12.82 7.48
CA ARG A 544 -43.71 -11.75 7.60
C ARG A 544 -44.48 -11.51 6.30
N LEU A 545 -43.87 -11.80 5.15
CA LEU A 545 -44.50 -11.67 3.84
C LEU A 545 -45.56 -12.76 3.57
N ARG A 546 -45.48 -13.92 4.23
CA ARG A 546 -46.46 -15.01 4.06
C ARG A 546 -47.88 -14.61 4.52
N PRO A 547 -48.08 -14.07 5.74
CA PRO A 547 -49.37 -13.51 6.14
C PRO A 547 -49.84 -12.41 5.20
N VAL A 548 -48.97 -11.47 4.83
CA VAL A 548 -49.32 -10.37 3.88
C VAL A 548 -49.89 -10.95 2.60
N LEU A 549 -49.22 -11.91 1.97
CA LEU A 549 -49.70 -12.57 0.75
C LEU A 549 -50.99 -13.36 0.98
N THR A 550 -51.18 -13.97 2.15
CA THR A 550 -52.40 -14.72 2.47
C THR A 550 -53.59 -13.78 2.61
N ASP A 551 -53.39 -12.63 3.25
CA ASP A 551 -54.42 -11.63 3.50
C ASP A 551 -54.76 -10.85 2.22
N THR A 552 -53.75 -10.48 1.41
CA THR A 552 -53.94 -9.82 0.10
C THR A 552 -54.87 -10.60 -0.83
N PHE A 553 -54.76 -11.93 -0.86
CA PHE A 553 -55.53 -12.79 -1.77
C PHE A 553 -56.65 -13.58 -1.08
N ARG A 554 -57.06 -13.20 0.14
CA ARG A 554 -58.07 -13.94 0.91
C ARG A 554 -59.45 -13.86 0.26
N ASP A 555 -59.85 -12.65 -0.08
CA ASP A 555 -61.18 -12.34 -0.63
C ASP A 555 -61.13 -12.07 -2.15
N ALA A 556 -59.97 -12.33 -2.77
CA ALA A 556 -59.76 -12.13 -4.20
C ALA A 556 -60.43 -13.25 -5.02
N ASP A 557 -61.58 -12.93 -5.60
CA ASP A 557 -62.29 -13.80 -6.54
C ASP A 557 -62.29 -13.21 -7.97
N TYR A 558 -61.49 -13.81 -8.84
CA TYR A 558 -61.37 -13.44 -10.25
C TYR A 558 -62.37 -14.18 -11.15
N THR A 559 -63.42 -14.79 -10.59
CA THR A 559 -64.50 -15.46 -11.33
C THR A 559 -65.78 -14.62 -11.43
N LEU A 560 -65.84 -13.50 -10.70
CA LEU A 560 -66.99 -12.59 -10.66
C LEU A 560 -67.25 -11.92 -12.01
N SER A 561 -68.52 -11.74 -12.35
CA SER A 561 -68.98 -10.96 -13.52
C SER A 561 -69.11 -9.46 -13.19
N GLU A 562 -69.37 -8.61 -14.20
CA GLU A 562 -69.62 -7.17 -13.99
C GLU A 562 -70.81 -6.94 -13.05
N ASP A 563 -71.90 -7.70 -13.24
CA ASP A 563 -73.10 -7.62 -12.39
C ASP A 563 -72.80 -8.02 -10.94
N ASP A 564 -72.00 -9.07 -10.72
CA ASP A 564 -71.61 -9.49 -9.37
C ASP A 564 -70.76 -8.43 -8.64
N ILE A 565 -69.89 -7.73 -9.38
CA ILE A 565 -69.03 -6.66 -8.85
C ILE A 565 -69.89 -5.46 -8.42
N ALA A 566 -70.83 -5.04 -9.28
CA ALA A 566 -71.74 -3.94 -9.01
C ALA A 566 -72.65 -4.24 -7.79
N ASP A 567 -73.17 -5.47 -7.69
CA ASP A 567 -73.99 -5.90 -6.56
C ASP A 567 -73.21 -5.90 -5.23
N ILE A 568 -71.95 -6.34 -5.23
CA ILE A 568 -71.09 -6.33 -4.04
C ILE A 568 -70.71 -4.90 -3.63
N ALA A 569 -70.36 -4.04 -4.60
CA ALA A 569 -70.06 -2.63 -4.35
C ALA A 569 -71.26 -1.91 -3.70
N GLN A 570 -72.47 -2.14 -4.22
CA GLN A 570 -73.70 -1.57 -3.66
C GLN A 570 -74.03 -2.12 -2.25
N GLN A 571 -73.72 -3.39 -1.96
CA GLN A 571 -73.95 -3.98 -0.64
C GLN A 571 -72.98 -3.48 0.43
N ASN A 572 -71.74 -3.19 0.05
CA ASN A 572 -70.70 -2.73 0.96
C ASN A 572 -70.67 -1.19 1.11
N ASP A 573 -71.47 -0.46 0.34
CA ASP A 573 -71.46 1.02 0.29
C ASP A 573 -70.07 1.55 -0.13
N GLU A 574 -69.43 0.86 -1.08
CA GLU A 574 -68.10 1.16 -1.63
C GLU A 574 -68.20 1.41 -3.14
N ASP A 575 -67.30 2.24 -3.70
CA ASP A 575 -67.24 2.46 -5.14
C ASP A 575 -66.68 1.19 -5.85
N GLU A 576 -67.16 0.90 -7.07
CA GLU A 576 -66.67 -0.24 -7.86
C GLU A 576 -65.15 -0.20 -8.07
N ASP A 577 -64.59 0.99 -8.27
CA ASP A 577 -63.14 1.20 -8.38
C ASP A 577 -62.38 0.86 -7.09
N GLU A 578 -62.98 1.10 -5.91
CA GLU A 578 -62.37 0.75 -4.63
C GLU A 578 -62.37 -0.77 -4.38
N LEU A 579 -63.46 -1.44 -4.74
CA LEU A 579 -63.54 -2.91 -4.73
C LEU A 579 -62.49 -3.51 -5.66
N MET A 580 -62.29 -2.87 -6.81
CA MET A 580 -61.34 -3.27 -7.83
C MET A 580 -59.88 -3.06 -7.40
N GLU A 581 -59.57 -2.02 -6.64
CA GLU A 581 -58.22 -1.75 -6.11
C GLU A 581 -57.88 -2.48 -4.80
N GLN A 582 -58.78 -3.31 -4.28
CA GLN A 582 -58.63 -3.95 -2.97
C GLN A 582 -57.32 -4.75 -2.85
N VAL A 583 -56.96 -5.55 -3.86
CA VAL A 583 -55.76 -6.41 -3.86
C VAL A 583 -54.47 -5.56 -3.80
N PRO A 584 -54.24 -4.60 -4.72
CA PRO A 584 -53.10 -3.68 -4.63
C PRO A 584 -53.03 -2.91 -3.31
N ARG A 585 -54.16 -2.36 -2.82
CA ARG A 585 -54.21 -1.58 -1.57
C ARG A 585 -53.81 -2.39 -0.35
N LEU A 586 -54.35 -3.62 -0.21
CA LEU A 586 -54.02 -4.51 0.91
C LEU A 586 -52.55 -4.96 0.87
N PHE A 587 -52.05 -5.27 -0.32
CA PHE A 587 -50.63 -5.62 -0.48
C PHE A 587 -49.72 -4.44 -0.16
N GLU A 588 -50.00 -3.25 -0.70
CA GLU A 588 -49.20 -2.05 -0.46
C GLU A 588 -49.10 -1.76 1.03
N HIS A 589 -50.21 -1.84 1.76
CA HIS A 589 -50.24 -1.63 3.19
C HIS A 589 -49.34 -2.63 3.95
N GLY A 590 -49.45 -3.93 3.66
CA GLY A 590 -48.64 -4.97 4.30
C GLY A 590 -47.16 -4.91 3.89
N TRP A 591 -46.89 -4.60 2.62
CA TRP A 591 -45.55 -4.41 2.07
C TRP A 591 -44.84 -3.24 2.71
N ASP A 592 -45.51 -2.09 2.81
CA ASP A 592 -44.97 -0.88 3.41
C ASP A 592 -44.68 -1.06 4.91
N GLN A 593 -45.57 -1.72 5.64
CA GLN A 593 -45.35 -2.04 7.06
C GLN A 593 -44.16 -2.97 7.30
N LEU A 594 -43.79 -3.78 6.30
CA LEU A 594 -42.65 -4.69 6.38
C LEU A 594 -41.35 -4.04 5.90
N MET A 595 -41.36 -3.47 4.70
CA MET A 595 -40.15 -3.09 3.98
C MET A 595 -39.66 -1.69 4.35
N LYS A 596 -40.55 -0.69 4.52
CA LYS A 596 -40.14 0.68 4.86
C LYS A 596 -39.37 0.79 6.17
N PRO A 597 -39.75 0.10 7.27
CA PRO A 597 -38.95 0.15 8.50
C PRO A 597 -37.56 -0.45 8.34
N ILE A 598 -37.42 -1.52 7.55
CA ILE A 598 -36.14 -2.15 7.26
C ILE A 598 -35.28 -1.22 6.39
N ALA A 599 -35.86 -0.65 5.34
CA ALA A 599 -35.21 0.32 4.44
C ALA A 599 -34.66 1.54 5.21
N ARG A 600 -35.40 1.99 6.21
CA ARG A 600 -35.02 3.13 7.06
C ARG A 600 -33.77 2.87 7.92
N LEU A 601 -33.44 1.60 8.18
CA LEU A 601 -32.31 1.20 9.01
C LEU A 601 -31.11 0.67 8.20
N MET A 602 -31.33 0.08 7.03
CA MET A 602 -30.27 -0.50 6.21
C MET A 602 -29.52 0.55 5.38
N THR A 603 -28.28 0.24 4.98
CA THR A 603 -27.59 1.03 3.94
C THR A 603 -28.28 0.84 2.58
N PRO A 604 -28.21 1.83 1.67
CA PRO A 604 -28.89 1.74 0.37
C PRO A 604 -28.49 0.50 -0.44
N GLY A 605 -27.18 0.20 -0.51
CA GLY A 605 -26.68 -0.95 -1.27
C GLY A 605 -27.16 -2.29 -0.71
N THR A 606 -27.13 -2.45 0.61
CA THR A 606 -27.59 -3.70 1.24
C THR A 606 -29.10 -3.86 1.16
N TYR A 607 -29.86 -2.76 1.22
CA TYR A 607 -31.31 -2.79 1.00
C TYR A 607 -31.68 -3.19 -0.42
N THR A 608 -30.97 -2.67 -1.44
CA THR A 608 -31.19 -3.08 -2.85
C THR A 608 -31.02 -4.59 -3.04
N ILE A 609 -29.98 -5.19 -2.45
CA ILE A 609 -29.77 -6.65 -2.51
C ILE A 609 -30.92 -7.41 -1.82
N LEU A 610 -31.38 -6.92 -0.66
CA LEU A 610 -32.53 -7.52 0.03
C LEU A 610 -33.82 -7.40 -0.79
N LEU A 611 -34.04 -6.26 -1.45
CA LEU A 611 -35.19 -5.98 -2.30
C LEU A 611 -35.20 -6.91 -3.52
N ASP A 612 -34.08 -7.04 -4.24
CA ASP A 612 -33.92 -7.99 -5.36
C ASP A 612 -34.21 -9.44 -4.91
N THR A 613 -33.64 -9.86 -3.78
CA THR A 613 -33.89 -11.21 -3.21
C THR A 613 -35.37 -11.42 -2.91
N THR A 614 -36.03 -10.40 -2.36
CA THR A 614 -37.47 -10.44 -2.02
C THR A 614 -38.33 -10.47 -3.29
N ALA A 615 -37.99 -9.67 -4.30
CA ALA A 615 -38.67 -9.64 -5.59
C ALA A 615 -38.57 -10.97 -6.33
N ARG A 616 -37.40 -11.62 -6.34
CA ARG A 616 -37.23 -12.97 -6.93
C ARG A 616 -38.10 -14.02 -6.25
N TYR A 617 -38.28 -13.90 -4.94
CA TYR A 617 -39.19 -14.79 -4.21
C TYR A 617 -40.66 -14.52 -4.54
N LEU A 618 -41.06 -13.24 -4.60
CA LEU A 618 -42.41 -12.84 -4.99
C LEU A 618 -42.75 -13.27 -6.41
N SER A 619 -41.86 -13.04 -7.38
CA SER A 619 -42.00 -13.44 -8.77
C SER A 619 -42.37 -14.91 -8.91
N LYS A 620 -41.68 -15.80 -8.18
CA LYS A 620 -41.98 -17.25 -8.16
C LYS A 620 -43.32 -17.60 -7.49
N ILE A 621 -43.70 -16.89 -6.43
CA ILE A 621 -44.99 -17.13 -5.76
C ILE A 621 -46.13 -16.67 -6.64
N TRP A 622 -46.00 -15.50 -7.25
CA TRP A 622 -46.99 -14.90 -8.12
C TRP A 622 -47.17 -15.70 -9.40
N GLU A 623 -46.09 -16.17 -10.02
CA GLU A 623 -46.15 -17.13 -11.13
C GLU A 623 -47.02 -18.35 -10.75
N LYS A 624 -46.73 -18.99 -9.61
CA LYS A 624 -47.50 -20.15 -9.14
C LYS A 624 -48.95 -19.81 -8.82
N LYS A 625 -49.20 -18.62 -8.26
CA LYS A 625 -50.54 -18.16 -7.87
C LYS A 625 -51.39 -17.89 -9.11
N ILE A 626 -50.85 -17.18 -10.10
CA ILE A 626 -51.50 -16.90 -11.39
C ILE A 626 -51.85 -18.22 -12.09
N MET A 627 -50.89 -19.14 -12.20
CA MET A 627 -51.14 -20.47 -12.79
C MET A 627 -52.19 -21.29 -12.02
N GLY A 628 -52.43 -20.99 -10.74
CA GLY A 628 -53.49 -21.63 -9.95
C GLY A 628 -54.91 -21.24 -10.38
N TYR A 629 -55.06 -20.13 -11.10
CA TYR A 629 -56.34 -19.68 -11.65
C TYR A 629 -56.67 -20.27 -13.03
N ALA A 630 -55.76 -21.09 -13.59
CA ALA A 630 -55.95 -21.69 -14.89
C ALA A 630 -57.27 -22.46 -15.03
N GLY A 631 -58.01 -22.15 -16.10
CA GLY A 631 -59.32 -22.72 -16.39
C GLY A 631 -60.42 -22.33 -15.39
N ARG A 632 -60.25 -21.26 -14.62
CA ARG A 632 -61.26 -20.75 -13.66
C ARG A 632 -61.64 -19.28 -13.89
N THR A 633 -60.79 -18.48 -14.53
CA THR A 633 -61.02 -17.05 -14.79
C THR A 633 -61.83 -16.81 -16.06
N ASN A 634 -62.77 -15.86 -15.99
CA ASN A 634 -63.49 -15.30 -17.14
C ASN A 634 -62.65 -14.16 -17.78
N ALA A 635 -63.07 -13.62 -18.93
CA ALA A 635 -62.32 -12.56 -19.64
C ALA A 635 -62.10 -11.30 -18.78
N LEU A 636 -63.15 -10.83 -18.09
CA LEU A 636 -63.05 -9.71 -17.14
C LEU A 636 -62.06 -10.00 -16.01
N GLY A 637 -62.08 -11.22 -15.47
CA GLY A 637 -61.19 -11.69 -14.43
C GLY A 637 -59.73 -11.74 -14.88
N ALA A 638 -59.46 -12.04 -16.16
CA ALA A 638 -58.13 -11.99 -16.74
C ALA A 638 -57.58 -10.56 -16.81
N ILE A 639 -58.40 -9.60 -17.26
CA ILE A 639 -58.07 -8.17 -17.28
C ILE A 639 -57.82 -7.64 -15.85
N ARG A 640 -58.68 -8.01 -14.89
CA ARG A 640 -58.50 -7.67 -13.47
C ARG A 640 -57.20 -8.23 -12.90
N LEU A 641 -56.93 -9.50 -13.20
CA LEU A 641 -55.73 -10.18 -12.72
C LEU A 641 -54.46 -9.55 -13.33
N GLU A 642 -54.46 -9.19 -14.61
CA GLU A 642 -53.36 -8.42 -15.22
C GLU A 642 -53.16 -7.06 -14.52
N ARG A 643 -54.23 -6.28 -14.37
CA ARG A 643 -54.17 -4.97 -13.71
C ARG A 643 -53.62 -5.06 -12.28
N ASP A 644 -54.14 -5.98 -11.47
CA ASP A 644 -53.74 -6.14 -10.07
C ASP A 644 -52.27 -6.51 -9.98
N PHE A 645 -51.80 -7.53 -10.72
CA PHE A 645 -50.40 -7.95 -10.65
C PHE A 645 -49.42 -6.93 -11.22
N ILE A 646 -49.80 -6.14 -12.24
CA ILE A 646 -49.00 -4.99 -12.69
C ILE A 646 -48.85 -3.99 -11.56
N ALA A 647 -49.95 -3.64 -10.86
CA ALA A 647 -49.90 -2.73 -9.73
C ALA A 647 -49.04 -3.29 -8.57
N LEU A 648 -49.11 -4.60 -8.29
CA LEU A 648 -48.24 -5.26 -7.30
C LEU A 648 -46.75 -5.16 -7.69
N VAL A 649 -46.42 -5.36 -8.97
CA VAL A 649 -45.05 -5.19 -9.48
C VAL A 649 -44.58 -3.73 -9.35
N ASP A 650 -45.46 -2.77 -9.63
CA ASP A 650 -45.17 -1.34 -9.48
C ASP A 650 -44.93 -0.95 -8.00
N ILE A 651 -45.66 -1.56 -7.06
CA ILE A 651 -45.44 -1.36 -5.62
C ILE A 651 -44.05 -1.87 -5.20
N VAL A 652 -43.64 -3.07 -5.65
CA VAL A 652 -42.34 -3.65 -5.28
C VAL A 652 -41.17 -2.93 -5.94
N SER A 653 -41.31 -2.53 -7.21
CA SER A 653 -40.28 -1.83 -7.97
C SER A 653 -40.21 -0.32 -7.67
N ARG A 654 -41.09 0.19 -6.80
CA ARG A 654 -41.12 1.60 -6.42
C ARG A 654 -39.78 2.01 -5.77
N GLY A 655 -39.05 2.89 -6.46
CA GLY A 655 -37.75 3.39 -6.01
C GLY A 655 -36.53 2.64 -6.58
N ASP A 656 -36.72 1.47 -7.18
CA ASP A 656 -35.69 0.74 -7.91
C ASP A 656 -36.30 0.00 -9.12
N TYR A 657 -36.33 0.69 -10.25
CA TYR A 657 -36.95 0.19 -11.48
C TYR A 657 -36.25 -1.04 -12.06
N ALA A 658 -34.98 -1.30 -11.72
CA ALA A 658 -34.28 -2.50 -12.17
C ALA A 658 -34.94 -3.79 -11.63
N VAL A 659 -35.59 -3.70 -10.47
CA VAL A 659 -36.32 -4.83 -9.87
C VAL A 659 -37.52 -5.27 -10.71
N ARG A 660 -38.07 -4.39 -11.56
CA ARG A 660 -39.20 -4.72 -12.46
C ARG A 660 -38.85 -5.87 -13.40
N GLU A 661 -37.60 -5.95 -13.86
CA GLU A 661 -37.12 -6.99 -14.77
C GLU A 661 -37.24 -8.40 -14.17
N VAL A 662 -37.15 -8.52 -12.84
CA VAL A 662 -37.33 -9.79 -12.11
C VAL A 662 -38.74 -10.38 -12.29
N PHE A 663 -39.71 -9.54 -12.64
CA PHE A 663 -41.10 -9.92 -12.87
C PHE A 663 -41.44 -10.11 -14.36
N ALA A 664 -40.47 -10.04 -15.28
CA ALA A 664 -40.71 -10.19 -16.71
C ALA A 664 -41.53 -11.45 -17.06
N LYS A 665 -41.23 -12.59 -16.41
CA LYS A 665 -41.97 -13.84 -16.59
C LYS A 665 -43.44 -13.71 -16.16
N VAL A 666 -43.70 -13.08 -15.02
CA VAL A 666 -45.06 -12.85 -14.50
C VAL A 666 -45.83 -11.94 -15.46
N LEU A 667 -45.22 -10.84 -15.91
CA LEU A 667 -45.83 -9.89 -16.84
C LEU A 667 -46.15 -10.54 -18.20
N GLN A 668 -45.24 -11.35 -18.75
CA GLN A 668 -45.49 -12.06 -20.01
C GLN A 668 -46.59 -13.12 -19.88
N ILE A 669 -46.73 -13.79 -18.73
CA ILE A 669 -47.84 -14.75 -18.51
C ILE A 669 -49.19 -14.02 -18.58
N LEU A 670 -49.28 -12.84 -17.94
CA LEU A 670 -50.49 -12.03 -17.93
C LEU A 670 -50.82 -11.48 -19.32
N MET A 671 -49.81 -10.98 -20.03
CA MET A 671 -49.94 -10.49 -21.40
C MET A 671 -50.46 -11.58 -22.35
N VAL A 672 -49.90 -12.80 -22.28
CA VAL A 672 -50.36 -13.93 -23.11
C VAL A 672 -51.77 -14.38 -22.73
N ALA A 673 -52.14 -14.30 -21.45
CA ALA A 673 -53.48 -14.63 -20.99
C ALA A 673 -54.54 -13.69 -21.61
N ASN A 674 -54.22 -12.41 -21.77
CA ASN A 674 -55.15 -11.37 -22.21
C ASN A 674 -55.04 -11.02 -23.72
N MET A 675 -54.20 -11.72 -24.46
CA MET A 675 -54.00 -11.54 -25.92
C MET A 675 -55.26 -11.86 -26.72
N GLU A 676 -55.51 -11.15 -27.83
CA GLU A 676 -56.63 -11.49 -28.72
C GLU A 676 -56.34 -12.80 -29.50
N ASP A 677 -57.38 -13.51 -29.96
CA ASP A 677 -57.21 -14.79 -30.67
C ASP A 677 -56.40 -14.63 -31.97
N ASP A 678 -56.66 -13.57 -32.72
CA ASP A 678 -55.95 -13.27 -33.97
C ASP A 678 -54.46 -12.96 -33.70
N GLU A 679 -54.16 -12.18 -32.64
CA GLU A 679 -52.78 -11.88 -32.21
C GLU A 679 -52.05 -13.15 -31.74
N TRP A 680 -52.75 -14.04 -31.03
CA TRP A 680 -52.18 -15.30 -30.57
C TRP A 680 -51.83 -16.25 -31.72
N ASP A 681 -52.71 -16.35 -32.72
CA ASP A 681 -52.47 -17.16 -33.91
C ASP A 681 -51.27 -16.62 -34.72
N GLU A 682 -51.09 -15.30 -34.77
CA GLU A 682 -49.90 -14.66 -35.37
C GLU A 682 -48.61 -15.00 -34.61
N VAL A 683 -48.62 -14.89 -33.27
CA VAL A 683 -47.48 -15.23 -32.41
C VAL A 683 -47.11 -16.71 -32.49
N MET A 684 -48.09 -17.61 -32.67
CA MET A 684 -47.85 -19.04 -32.82
C MET A 684 -47.44 -19.44 -34.25
N ALA A 685 -47.72 -18.61 -35.25
CA ALA A 685 -47.34 -18.83 -36.65
C ALA A 685 -45.94 -18.29 -36.99
N GLN A 686 -45.41 -17.35 -36.20
CA GLN A 686 -44.05 -16.82 -36.37
C GLN A 686 -43.00 -17.77 -35.78
N ASP A 687 -42.15 -18.33 -36.66
CA ASP A 687 -41.14 -19.35 -36.34
C ASP A 687 -39.84 -18.76 -35.74
N GLY A 688 -39.98 -17.85 -34.77
CA GLY A 688 -38.90 -17.38 -33.89
C GLY A 688 -37.80 -16.48 -34.49
N GLU A 689 -37.82 -16.15 -35.78
CA GLU A 689 -36.79 -15.29 -36.41
C GLU A 689 -37.14 -13.79 -36.47
N ASP A 690 -38.42 -13.39 -36.28
CA ASP A 690 -38.89 -11.99 -36.35
C ASP A 690 -39.98 -11.66 -35.29
N ASP A 691 -39.89 -12.26 -34.10
CA ASP A 691 -40.81 -11.95 -32.99
C ASP A 691 -40.55 -10.52 -32.48
N ALA A 692 -41.56 -9.65 -32.49
CA ALA A 692 -41.46 -8.28 -31.97
C ALA A 692 -41.29 -8.22 -30.43
N ILE A 693 -41.50 -9.36 -29.76
CA ILE A 693 -41.46 -9.52 -28.30
C ILE A 693 -40.26 -10.39 -27.92
N GLU A 694 -39.40 -9.89 -27.03
CA GLU A 694 -38.33 -10.69 -26.44
C GLU A 694 -38.91 -11.65 -25.40
N TRP A 695 -39.13 -12.91 -25.80
CA TRP A 695 -39.76 -13.92 -24.96
C TRP A 695 -38.81 -14.47 -23.88
N VAL A 696 -39.23 -14.37 -22.61
CA VAL A 696 -38.63 -15.07 -21.47
C VAL A 696 -39.33 -16.42 -21.24
N LEU A 697 -40.58 -16.55 -21.69
CA LEU A 697 -41.38 -17.76 -21.58
C LEU A 697 -41.03 -18.80 -22.65
N THR A 698 -41.01 -20.06 -22.26
CA THR A 698 -40.97 -21.18 -23.22
C THR A 698 -42.30 -21.33 -23.96
N GLU A 699 -42.31 -21.98 -25.13
CA GLU A 699 -43.52 -22.25 -25.91
C GLU A 699 -44.59 -23.04 -25.11
N GLU A 700 -44.15 -24.01 -24.28
CA GLU A 700 -45.07 -24.73 -23.38
C GLU A 700 -45.68 -23.83 -22.30
N GLU A 701 -44.90 -22.90 -21.76
CA GLU A 701 -45.38 -21.94 -20.76
C GLU A 701 -46.34 -20.92 -21.38
N ARG A 702 -46.08 -20.49 -22.62
CA ARG A 702 -47.00 -19.64 -23.40
C ARG A 702 -48.35 -20.33 -23.61
N ARG A 703 -48.36 -21.59 -24.06
CA ARG A 703 -49.60 -22.38 -24.19
C ARG A 703 -50.34 -22.55 -22.86
N ARG A 704 -49.61 -22.76 -21.76
CA ARG A 704 -50.22 -22.84 -20.42
C ARG A 704 -50.80 -21.49 -19.97
N ALA A 705 -50.11 -20.38 -20.24
CA ALA A 705 -50.62 -19.05 -19.96
C ALA A 705 -51.91 -18.76 -20.75
N ARG A 706 -51.99 -19.16 -22.03
CA ARG A 706 -53.23 -19.00 -22.83
C ARG A 706 -54.43 -19.74 -22.23
N SER A 707 -54.20 -20.89 -21.60
CA SER A 707 -55.26 -21.67 -20.93
C SER A 707 -55.80 -21.05 -19.62
N LEU A 708 -55.32 -19.85 -19.23
CA LEU A 708 -55.82 -19.12 -18.07
C LEU A 708 -57.28 -18.70 -18.26
N VAL A 709 -57.64 -18.17 -19.43
CA VAL A 709 -59.00 -17.68 -19.72
C VAL A 709 -59.89 -18.84 -20.16
N ARG A 710 -61.07 -18.98 -19.55
CA ARG A 710 -62.13 -19.84 -20.09
C ARG A 710 -62.66 -19.19 -21.37
N GLY A 711 -62.46 -19.87 -22.51
CA GLY A 711 -63.14 -19.52 -23.77
C GLY A 711 -64.65 -19.65 -23.68
#